data_AF-A0A705WZG1-F1
#
_entry.id   AF-A0A705WZG1-F1
#
_cell.length_a   1.000
_cell.length_b   1.000
_cell.length_c   1.000
_cell.angle_alpha   90.00
_cell.angle_beta   90.00
_cell.angle_gamma   90.00
#
_symmetry.space_group_name_H-M   'P 1'
#
loop_
_entity.id
_entity.type
_entity.pdbx_description
1 polymer ?
#
loop_
_entity_poly.entity_id
_entity_poly.type
_entity_poly.pdbx_seq_one_letter_code
_entity_poly.pdbx_strand_id
1 'polypeptide(L)'
;TTGQKILLPETDFTLPGRLPVTCSRFYASHLETVGLLGRGWRLNWETSLRDDDEHITLTGVQGRELRYPKTMLTPGHQIFDPEEQLYLSRLHDGRYVLHYTDRSYYVFGDFDSDGMAYLLFMETPHRQRIVFGHEGGRLVRIASSSGHHLLLHRTQTPAGERLSRIELVQGGTRGNLVEYRYDDNGQLTGVVNRAGTQVRQFAYENGLMTAHSNATGFTCRYRWQELDGAPRVTEHDTSDGEHYRFDYDFAAGTTTVTGRQGETWQWWYDRETYITAHRTPGGGMYRFTYNEDHFPVNIELPGGRTVAYEYDIQNRVVKTTDPEGRVTQTQWNGEFDEITRTALDDDAVWKTQYNAHGQPVQETDPEGRVTQYAYDEQGQMCSRTDAAGGTVVTAFDSRGQMTRYTDCSGRSTGYDHDEDGNLTRVTDAEGKVVRISYNRLGLPETVNSPGKQQDRYTWNALGLMSSHRRITGSVESWRYTPRGLLAAHTDEEKRETRWQYTPEGRVAALTNGNGAQYRFSHDADGRLVREVRPDGLSRTFILDDSGYLTAIQTTGTQGGVRRETQQRDALGRLLRTENEHGQRTFSYNRLDQITAVTLTPTEAGQQQHRMQADTVRFEYDRSGWLTAEHAGNGSICYQRDALGNPTDITLPDGQHLTHLYYGSGHLLQTALDGLTVSEYERDSLHRQIMRTQGQLATYSGYDDDGLLSWQRSLASGSAPVLPGQRPARQGCVTSRDYYWNNHGEVGTIDDGLRGSVVYSYDRSGYLTGRSGQMYDHDRYYYDKAGNLLDNEGQGAVMSNRLPGCGRDRYGYNEWGELTTRRDQQLEWNAQGQLTRVISGNTETHYGYDALGRRT
;
A
#
# COMPACT_ATOMS: atom_id res chain seq x y z
N THR A 1 -18.35 -22.91 13.50
CA THR A 1 -18.87 -21.53 13.36
C THR A 1 -20.27 -21.46 13.91
N THR A 2 -20.73 -20.26 14.23
CA THR A 2 -22.07 -19.99 14.73
C THR A 2 -23.06 -19.62 13.63
N GLY A 3 -22.70 -19.66 12.33
CA GLY A 3 -23.56 -19.25 11.21
C GLY A 3 -24.19 -17.84 11.34
N GLN A 4 -23.62 -16.98 12.17
CA GLN A 4 -24.12 -15.63 12.44
C GLN A 4 -23.76 -14.70 11.29
N LYS A 5 -24.63 -13.71 11.04
CA LYS A 5 -24.31 -12.62 10.11
C LYS A 5 -23.60 -11.50 10.86
N ILE A 6 -22.37 -11.22 10.45
CA ILE A 6 -21.57 -10.11 10.94
C ILE A 6 -21.32 -9.11 9.81
N LEU A 7 -21.40 -7.81 10.13
CA LEU A 7 -20.73 -6.75 9.39
C LEU A 7 -19.66 -6.18 10.31
N LEU A 8 -18.40 -6.27 9.85
CA LEU A 8 -17.26 -5.67 10.54
C LEU A 8 -17.50 -4.16 10.74
N PRO A 9 -16.81 -3.51 11.69
CA PRO A 9 -17.00 -2.09 11.95
C PRO A 9 -16.89 -1.25 10.67
N GLU A 10 -17.97 -0.53 10.36
CA GLU A 10 -18.06 0.41 9.24
C GLU A 10 -18.06 1.83 9.77
N THR A 11 -17.11 2.64 9.32
CA THR A 11 -16.98 4.04 9.75
C THR A 11 -17.91 4.95 8.97
N ASP A 12 -18.79 5.64 9.67
CA ASP A 12 -19.72 6.62 9.07
C ASP A 12 -19.06 8.00 8.93
N PHE A 13 -18.20 8.39 9.89
CA PHE A 13 -17.33 9.56 9.80
C PHE A 13 -16.15 9.49 10.78
N THR A 14 -15.10 10.25 10.47
CA THR A 14 -13.97 10.53 11.36
C THR A 14 -13.71 12.03 11.36
N LEU A 15 -13.61 12.64 12.55
CA LEU A 15 -13.15 14.02 12.71
C LEU A 15 -11.68 14.01 13.13
N PRO A 16 -10.80 14.74 12.42
CA PRO A 16 -9.38 14.74 12.72
C PRO A 16 -9.09 15.44 14.05
N GLY A 17 -8.02 15.03 14.70
CA GLY A 17 -7.61 15.56 15.97
C GLY A 17 -6.49 14.71 16.54
N ARG A 18 -5.89 15.16 17.65
CA ARG A 18 -4.82 14.40 18.31
C ARG A 18 -5.31 13.04 18.83
N LEU A 19 -6.54 13.04 19.33
CA LEU A 19 -7.39 11.86 19.50
C LEU A 19 -8.60 12.01 18.55
N PRO A 20 -8.62 11.33 17.38
CA PRO A 20 -9.70 11.45 16.40
C PRO A 20 -11.05 10.97 16.93
N VAL A 21 -12.13 11.67 16.59
CA VAL A 21 -13.50 11.25 16.93
C VAL A 21 -14.06 10.44 15.78
N THR A 22 -14.13 9.12 15.96
CA THR A 22 -14.64 8.19 14.96
C THR A 22 -15.98 7.62 15.40
N CYS A 23 -16.97 7.63 14.51
CA CYS A 23 -18.23 6.92 14.67
C CYS A 23 -18.26 5.72 13.72
N SER A 24 -18.24 4.52 14.30
CA SER A 24 -18.31 3.28 13.54
C SER A 24 -19.44 2.41 14.09
N ARG A 25 -20.10 1.71 13.18
CA ARG A 25 -21.19 0.80 13.50
C ARG A 25 -20.80 -0.64 13.17
N PHE A 26 -21.16 -1.54 14.08
CA PHE A 26 -20.96 -2.97 13.97
C PHE A 26 -22.33 -3.65 13.97
N TYR A 27 -22.48 -4.69 13.16
CA TYR A 27 -23.67 -5.54 13.18
C TYR A 27 -23.30 -6.97 13.47
N ALA A 28 -24.03 -7.60 14.38
CA ALA A 28 -24.04 -9.05 14.53
C ALA A 28 -25.44 -9.56 14.84
N SER A 29 -25.88 -10.58 14.10
CA SER A 29 -27.24 -11.12 14.21
C SER A 29 -27.55 -11.79 15.55
N HIS A 30 -26.54 -12.17 16.33
CA HIS A 30 -26.72 -12.80 17.65
C HIS A 30 -26.92 -11.79 18.78
N LEU A 31 -26.66 -10.50 18.54
CA LEU A 31 -26.84 -9.48 19.56
C LEU A 31 -28.34 -9.27 19.82
N GLU A 32 -28.80 -9.73 20.97
CA GLU A 32 -30.19 -9.60 21.40
C GLU A 32 -30.49 -8.20 21.96
N THR A 33 -29.46 -7.51 22.46
CA THR A 33 -29.57 -6.15 22.98
C THR A 33 -29.94 -5.17 21.86
N VAL A 34 -30.88 -4.26 22.14
CA VAL A 34 -31.26 -3.18 21.23
C VAL A 34 -30.32 -1.99 21.46
N GLY A 35 -29.37 -1.79 20.56
CA GLY A 35 -28.47 -0.63 20.59
C GLY A 35 -29.12 0.64 20.02
N LEU A 36 -28.35 1.72 19.94
CA LEU A 36 -28.80 3.04 19.47
C LEU A 36 -29.38 3.03 18.05
N LEU A 37 -28.95 2.07 17.21
CA LEU A 37 -29.39 1.90 15.82
C LEU A 37 -30.35 0.71 15.61
N GLY A 38 -30.87 0.12 16.69
CA GLY A 38 -31.77 -1.03 16.63
C GLY A 38 -31.11 -2.36 17.01
N ARG A 39 -31.86 -3.45 16.90
CA ARG A 39 -31.42 -4.79 17.30
C ARG A 39 -30.32 -5.29 16.36
N GLY A 40 -29.26 -5.85 16.94
CA GLY A 40 -28.13 -6.36 16.18
C GLY A 40 -27.05 -5.31 15.89
N TRP A 41 -27.34 -4.02 16.10
CA TRP A 41 -26.41 -2.92 15.85
C TRP A 41 -25.80 -2.37 17.14
N ARG A 42 -24.52 -2.02 17.06
CA ARG A 42 -23.83 -1.21 18.09
C ARG A 42 -22.93 -0.17 17.46
N LEU A 43 -22.84 0.98 18.09
CA LEU A 43 -21.80 1.97 17.87
C LEU A 43 -20.59 1.68 18.77
N ASN A 44 -19.40 2.07 18.31
CA ASN A 44 -18.16 1.99 19.08
C ASN A 44 -18.16 2.81 20.39
N TRP A 45 -19.16 3.65 20.62
CA TRP A 45 -19.35 4.42 21.85
C TRP A 45 -20.28 3.74 22.87
N GLU A 46 -20.92 2.62 22.51
CA GLU A 46 -21.86 1.92 23.39
C GLU A 46 -21.16 0.94 24.35
N THR A 47 -19.86 1.13 24.63
CA THR A 47 -19.15 0.37 25.67
C THR A 47 -19.68 0.73 27.05
N SER A 48 -19.97 -0.27 27.87
CA SER A 48 -20.58 -0.08 29.19
C SER A 48 -20.18 -1.17 30.17
N LEU A 49 -20.38 -0.90 31.46
CA LEU A 49 -20.29 -1.86 32.54
C LEU A 49 -21.69 -2.08 33.14
N ARG A 50 -21.98 -3.32 33.53
CA ARG A 50 -23.13 -3.68 34.35
C ARG A 50 -22.66 -4.26 35.67
N ASP A 51 -23.21 -3.75 36.76
CA ASP A 51 -23.05 -4.28 38.10
C ASP A 51 -24.20 -5.27 38.38
N ASP A 52 -23.85 -6.53 38.69
CA ASP A 52 -24.78 -7.52 39.25
C ASP A 52 -24.27 -8.02 40.62
N ASP A 53 -25.02 -8.84 41.35
CA ASP A 53 -24.69 -9.21 42.73
C ASP A 53 -23.25 -9.77 42.92
N GLU A 54 -22.70 -10.45 41.91
CA GLU A 54 -21.41 -11.16 42.01
C GLU A 54 -20.33 -10.62 41.07
N HIS A 55 -20.70 -9.98 39.96
CA HIS A 55 -19.80 -9.62 38.86
C HIS A 55 -19.96 -8.17 38.41
N ILE A 56 -18.87 -7.67 37.81
CA ILE A 56 -18.89 -6.52 36.91
C ILE A 56 -18.78 -7.08 35.50
N THR A 57 -19.82 -6.86 34.68
CA THR A 57 -19.85 -7.29 33.28
C THR A 57 -19.47 -6.13 32.37
N LEU A 58 -18.37 -6.25 31.63
CA LEU A 58 -18.00 -5.33 30.56
C LEU A 58 -18.66 -5.76 29.26
N THR A 59 -19.31 -4.82 28.58
CA THR A 59 -19.80 -5.04 27.21
C THR A 59 -19.01 -4.19 26.24
N GLY A 60 -18.24 -4.84 25.36
CA GLY A 60 -17.36 -4.19 24.39
C GLY A 60 -18.08 -3.65 23.15
N VAL A 61 -17.30 -3.07 22.22
CA VAL A 61 -17.82 -2.44 20.98
C VAL A 61 -18.53 -3.41 20.03
N GLN A 62 -18.17 -4.70 20.08
CA GLN A 62 -18.82 -5.77 19.31
C GLN A 62 -19.97 -6.43 20.07
N GLY A 63 -20.27 -5.96 21.30
CA GLY A 63 -21.31 -6.53 22.15
C GLY A 63 -20.92 -7.80 22.90
N ARG A 64 -19.68 -8.27 22.80
CA ARG A 64 -19.13 -9.35 23.66
C ARG A 64 -19.21 -8.90 25.13
N GLU A 65 -19.76 -9.77 25.96
CA GLU A 65 -19.81 -9.59 27.42
C GLU A 65 -18.65 -10.34 28.08
N LEU A 66 -17.90 -9.65 28.94
CA LEU A 66 -16.79 -10.19 29.72
C LEU A 66 -17.13 -10.00 31.19
N ARG A 67 -17.08 -11.06 31.99
CA ARG A 67 -17.55 -11.05 33.38
C ARG A 67 -16.38 -11.14 34.35
N TYR A 68 -16.30 -10.18 35.26
CA TYR A 68 -15.21 -10.08 36.23
C TYR A 68 -15.76 -10.17 37.66
N PRO A 69 -15.21 -11.04 38.53
CA PRO A 69 -15.71 -11.22 39.89
C PRO A 69 -15.46 -9.96 40.73
N LYS A 70 -16.52 -9.45 41.37
CA LYS A 70 -16.45 -8.24 42.22
C LYS A 70 -15.48 -8.38 43.39
N THR A 71 -15.33 -9.59 43.91
CA THR A 71 -14.41 -9.90 45.01
C THR A 71 -12.95 -9.59 44.68
N MET A 72 -12.60 -9.56 43.38
CA MET A 72 -11.26 -9.21 42.90
C MET A 72 -11.15 -7.73 42.49
N LEU A 73 -12.27 -7.02 42.32
CA LEU A 73 -12.32 -5.59 41.99
C LEU A 73 -12.65 -4.75 43.22
N THR A 74 -11.84 -4.89 44.27
CA THR A 74 -11.88 -3.94 45.40
C THR A 74 -11.11 -2.65 45.05
N PRO A 75 -11.41 -1.49 45.67
CA PRO A 75 -10.73 -0.25 45.34
C PRO A 75 -9.19 -0.38 45.38
N GLY A 76 -8.53 0.04 44.30
CA GLY A 76 -7.08 -0.09 44.09
C GLY A 76 -6.63 -1.36 43.36
N HIS A 77 -7.54 -2.28 43.02
CA HIS A 77 -7.21 -3.53 42.32
C HIS A 77 -7.57 -3.49 40.83
N GLN A 78 -6.90 -4.36 40.06
CA GLN A 78 -7.10 -4.54 38.64
C GLN A 78 -7.06 -6.03 38.28
N ILE A 79 -7.75 -6.39 37.20
CA ILE A 79 -7.73 -7.72 36.60
C ILE A 79 -7.24 -7.57 35.17
N PHE A 80 -6.22 -8.34 34.81
CA PHE A 80 -5.78 -8.49 33.43
C PHE A 80 -6.59 -9.59 32.75
N ASP A 81 -7.11 -9.31 31.57
CA ASP A 81 -7.75 -10.28 30.69
C ASP A 81 -6.75 -10.67 29.58
N PRO A 82 -6.14 -11.86 29.65
CA PRO A 82 -5.14 -12.28 28.68
C PRO A 82 -5.71 -12.50 27.28
N GLU A 83 -6.97 -12.92 27.12
CA GLU A 83 -7.56 -13.11 25.79
C GLU A 83 -7.83 -11.76 25.10
N GLU A 84 -8.27 -10.78 25.88
CA GLU A 84 -8.68 -9.47 25.37
C GLU A 84 -7.55 -8.42 25.42
N GLN A 85 -6.39 -8.79 25.98
CA GLN A 85 -5.20 -7.94 26.11
C GLN A 85 -5.53 -6.57 26.74
N LEU A 86 -6.34 -6.59 27.79
CA LEU A 86 -6.82 -5.40 28.48
C LEU A 86 -6.90 -5.63 29.97
N TYR A 87 -7.03 -4.54 30.72
CA TYR A 87 -7.22 -4.59 32.15
C TYR A 87 -8.48 -3.84 32.55
N LEU A 88 -9.29 -4.46 33.40
CA LEU A 88 -10.36 -3.79 34.12
C LEU A 88 -9.87 -3.43 35.52
N SER A 89 -9.86 -2.13 35.83
CA SER A 89 -9.36 -1.59 37.10
C SER A 89 -10.47 -0.90 37.87
N ARG A 90 -10.45 -1.02 39.19
CA ARG A 90 -11.23 -0.18 40.10
C ARG A 90 -10.29 0.74 40.86
N LEU A 91 -10.36 2.03 40.59
CA LEU A 91 -9.51 3.04 41.24
C LEU A 91 -9.84 3.17 42.73
N HIS A 92 -8.93 3.79 43.49
CA HIS A 92 -9.10 4.04 44.92
C HIS A 92 -10.34 4.91 45.25
N ASP A 93 -10.74 5.77 44.32
CA ASP A 93 -11.95 6.59 44.42
C ASP A 93 -13.23 5.84 44.02
N GLY A 94 -13.12 4.56 43.68
CA GLY A 94 -14.24 3.67 43.34
C GLY A 94 -14.58 3.61 41.86
N ARG A 95 -14.02 4.49 41.01
CA ARG A 95 -14.31 4.50 39.57
C ARG A 95 -13.71 3.31 38.85
N TYR A 96 -14.40 2.84 37.82
CA TYR A 96 -13.92 1.78 36.94
C TYR A 96 -13.22 2.37 35.71
N VAL A 97 -12.09 1.76 35.35
CA VAL A 97 -11.29 2.14 34.19
C VAL A 97 -10.88 0.90 33.44
N LEU A 98 -11.15 0.90 32.14
CA LEU A 98 -10.57 -0.05 31.21
C LEU A 98 -9.27 0.56 30.66
N HIS A 99 -8.16 -0.18 30.73
CA HIS A 99 -6.88 0.25 30.18
C HIS A 99 -6.28 -0.82 29.27
N TYR A 100 -5.75 -0.38 28.15
CA TYR A 100 -5.12 -1.23 27.14
C TYR A 100 -3.59 -1.12 27.22
N THR A 101 -2.89 -2.07 26.60
CA THR A 101 -1.43 -2.16 26.53
C THR A 101 -0.79 -0.98 25.78
N ASP A 102 -1.56 -0.25 24.96
CA ASP A 102 -1.17 1.01 24.29
C ASP A 102 -1.29 2.26 25.18
N ARG A 103 -1.66 2.08 26.46
CA ARG A 103 -1.93 3.14 27.44
C ARG A 103 -3.12 4.04 27.08
N SER A 104 -4.09 3.55 26.31
CA SER A 104 -5.40 4.19 26.19
C SER A 104 -6.27 3.83 27.39
N TYR A 105 -7.01 4.82 27.89
CA TYR A 105 -7.87 4.70 29.07
C TYR A 105 -9.32 5.00 28.73
N TYR A 106 -10.21 4.16 29.22
CA TYR A 106 -11.65 4.24 29.04
C TYR A 106 -12.27 4.32 30.43
N VAL A 107 -12.73 5.51 30.81
CA VAL A 107 -13.21 5.79 32.17
C VAL A 107 -14.72 5.76 32.19
N PHE A 108 -15.28 4.99 33.12
CA PHE A 108 -16.73 4.84 33.29
C PHE A 108 -17.26 5.77 34.40
N GLY A 109 -18.52 6.18 34.25
CA GLY A 109 -19.25 6.92 35.29
C GLY A 109 -19.72 6.04 36.44
N ASP A 110 -20.54 6.62 37.32
CA ASP A 110 -21.21 5.87 38.38
C ASP A 110 -22.30 4.95 37.81
N PHE A 111 -22.60 3.88 38.54
CA PHE A 111 -23.73 3.00 38.22
C PHE A 111 -25.06 3.73 38.49
N ASP A 112 -25.97 3.65 37.53
CA ASP A 112 -27.33 4.15 37.67
C ASP A 112 -28.24 3.19 38.46
N SER A 113 -29.54 3.50 38.52
CA SER A 113 -30.53 2.69 39.24
C SER A 113 -30.73 1.29 38.65
N ASP A 114 -30.35 1.09 37.38
CA ASP A 114 -30.45 -0.18 36.67
C ASP A 114 -29.11 -0.95 36.73
N GLY A 115 -28.14 -0.45 37.49
CA GLY A 115 -26.82 -1.06 37.64
C GLY A 115 -25.92 -0.85 36.43
N MET A 116 -26.18 0.15 35.59
CA MET A 116 -25.39 0.42 34.38
C MET A 116 -24.44 1.61 34.57
N ALA A 117 -23.19 1.46 34.14
CA ALA A 117 -22.22 2.54 34.05
C ALA A 117 -21.74 2.72 32.60
N TYR A 118 -21.85 3.95 32.11
CA TYR A 118 -21.50 4.31 30.74
C TYR A 118 -20.14 5.01 30.68
N LEU A 119 -19.51 4.99 29.50
CA LEU A 119 -18.29 5.75 29.28
C LEU A 119 -18.49 7.23 29.61
N LEU A 120 -17.60 7.78 30.42
CA LEU A 120 -17.53 9.21 30.72
C LEU A 120 -16.54 9.90 29.78
N PHE A 121 -15.36 9.32 29.60
CA PHE A 121 -14.40 9.74 28.60
C PHE A 121 -13.40 8.65 28.23
N MET A 122 -12.85 8.77 27.03
CA MET A 122 -11.62 8.09 26.60
C MET A 122 -10.45 9.06 26.72
N GLU A 123 -9.26 8.58 27.08
CA GLU A 123 -8.07 9.40 27.32
C GLU A 123 -6.79 8.74 26.81
N THR A 124 -5.89 9.53 26.21
CA THR A 124 -4.53 9.11 25.84
C THR A 124 -3.52 9.41 26.96
N PRO A 125 -2.28 8.88 26.92
CA PRO A 125 -1.23 9.22 27.88
C PRO A 125 -0.91 10.72 27.99
N HIS A 126 -1.28 11.50 26.97
CA HIS A 126 -1.07 12.95 26.89
C HIS A 126 -2.31 13.75 27.29
N ARG A 127 -3.25 13.12 28.01
CA ARG A 127 -4.48 13.73 28.53
C ARG A 127 -5.42 14.31 27.47
N GLN A 128 -5.32 13.79 26.25
CA GLN A 128 -6.28 14.14 25.19
C GLN A 128 -7.52 13.28 25.39
N ARG A 129 -8.71 13.90 25.35
CA ARG A 129 -9.95 13.23 25.72
C ARG A 129 -11.02 13.29 24.63
N ILE A 130 -11.86 12.27 24.62
CA ILE A 130 -13.21 12.30 24.07
C ILE A 130 -14.16 12.08 25.24
N VAL A 131 -15.00 13.08 25.53
CA VAL A 131 -15.94 13.11 26.65
C VAL A 131 -17.35 12.81 26.14
N PHE A 132 -18.05 11.91 26.84
CA PHE A 132 -19.39 11.45 26.53
C PHE A 132 -20.38 11.98 27.56
N GLY A 133 -21.19 12.97 27.15
CA GLY A 133 -22.17 13.60 28.02
C GLY A 133 -23.51 12.85 27.99
N HIS A 134 -23.90 12.36 29.17
CA HIS A 134 -25.14 11.63 29.37
C HIS A 134 -26.18 12.48 30.13
N GLU A 135 -27.46 12.37 29.75
CA GLU A 135 -28.60 12.97 30.44
C GLU A 135 -29.68 11.91 30.65
N GLY A 136 -30.03 11.62 31.92
CA GLY A 136 -30.97 10.55 32.26
C GLY A 136 -30.56 9.18 31.72
N GLY A 137 -29.26 8.84 31.78
CA GLY A 137 -28.68 7.60 31.25
C GLY A 137 -28.46 7.59 29.73
N ARG A 138 -28.81 8.67 29.00
CA ARG A 138 -28.74 8.70 27.53
C ARG A 138 -27.55 9.53 27.04
N LEU A 139 -26.76 9.00 26.10
CA LEU A 139 -25.74 9.78 25.40
C LEU A 139 -26.42 10.85 24.52
N VAL A 140 -26.12 12.12 24.81
CA VAL A 140 -26.71 13.29 24.11
C VAL A 140 -25.66 14.21 23.48
N ARG A 141 -24.42 14.20 23.98
CA ARG A 141 -23.32 15.01 23.45
C ARG A 141 -21.97 14.29 23.50
N ILE A 142 -21.10 14.62 22.56
CA ILE A 142 -19.69 14.23 22.58
C ILE A 142 -18.83 15.47 22.43
N ALA A 143 -17.77 15.58 23.22
CA ALA A 143 -16.79 16.67 23.11
C ALA A 143 -15.38 16.11 23.05
N SER A 144 -14.48 16.69 22.26
CA SER A 144 -13.07 16.26 22.22
C SER A 144 -12.10 17.37 22.59
N SER A 145 -10.91 17.01 23.07
CA SER A 145 -9.80 17.94 23.31
C SER A 145 -9.34 18.68 22.05
N SER A 146 -9.72 18.19 20.87
CA SER A 146 -9.45 18.86 19.58
C SER A 146 -10.49 19.95 19.24
N GLY A 147 -11.44 20.22 20.14
CA GLY A 147 -12.45 21.26 20.02
C GLY A 147 -13.73 20.83 19.32
N HIS A 148 -13.91 19.54 19.04
CA HIS A 148 -15.14 19.02 18.43
C HIS A 148 -16.26 18.94 19.46
N HIS A 149 -17.44 19.45 19.13
CA HIS A 149 -18.65 19.28 19.92
C HIS A 149 -19.75 18.75 19.03
N LEU A 150 -20.28 17.58 19.39
CA LEU A 150 -21.29 16.85 18.64
C LEU A 150 -22.56 16.76 19.47
N LEU A 151 -23.71 16.88 18.80
CA LEU A 151 -25.03 16.61 19.37
C LEU A 151 -25.63 15.36 18.73
N LEU A 152 -26.18 14.49 19.57
CA LEU A 152 -26.84 13.27 19.14
C LEU A 152 -28.36 13.49 19.18
N HIS A 153 -28.98 13.45 18.01
CA HIS A 153 -30.42 13.68 17.87
C HIS A 153 -31.16 12.37 17.74
N ARG A 154 -32.40 12.31 18.24
CA ARG A 154 -33.21 11.09 18.26
C ARG A 154 -34.51 11.25 17.49
N THR A 155 -35.13 10.13 17.17
CA THR A 155 -36.47 10.06 16.60
C THR A 155 -37.27 8.97 17.32
N GLN A 156 -38.58 9.12 17.37
CA GLN A 156 -39.48 8.10 17.91
C GLN A 156 -39.92 7.18 16.77
N THR A 157 -39.74 5.88 16.92
CA THR A 157 -40.39 4.85 16.09
C THR A 157 -41.48 4.15 16.91
N PRO A 158 -42.39 3.39 16.27
CA PRO A 158 -43.36 2.56 16.99
C PRO A 158 -42.69 1.57 17.98
N ALA A 159 -41.49 1.08 17.66
CA ALA A 159 -40.71 0.18 18.51
C ALA A 159 -39.79 0.88 19.53
N GLY A 160 -39.81 2.22 19.61
CA GLY A 160 -39.04 2.98 20.59
C GLY A 160 -38.18 4.10 19.99
N GLU A 161 -37.46 4.80 20.86
CA GLU A 161 -36.57 5.88 20.45
C GLU A 161 -35.30 5.33 19.76
N ARG A 162 -34.82 6.02 18.72
CA ARG A 162 -33.59 5.67 17.97
C ARG A 162 -32.73 6.91 17.69
N LEU A 163 -31.42 6.74 17.53
CA LEU A 163 -30.52 7.80 17.09
C LEU A 163 -30.82 8.18 15.63
N SER A 164 -31.24 9.40 15.35
CA SER A 164 -31.62 9.82 14.00
C SER A 164 -30.48 10.49 13.24
N ARG A 165 -29.61 11.25 13.91
CA ARG A 165 -28.43 11.89 13.29
C ARG A 165 -27.42 12.34 14.34
N ILE A 166 -26.18 12.52 13.89
CA ILE A 166 -25.11 13.13 14.68
C ILE A 166 -24.71 14.44 14.00
N GLU A 167 -24.78 15.54 14.74
CA GLU A 167 -24.50 16.90 14.24
C GLU A 167 -23.21 17.44 14.84
N LEU A 168 -22.31 17.97 14.01
CA LEU A 168 -21.17 18.77 14.47
C LEU A 168 -21.62 20.22 14.69
N VAL A 169 -21.52 20.72 15.93
CA VAL A 169 -21.89 22.11 16.28
C VAL A 169 -20.67 23.02 16.48
N GLN A 170 -19.49 22.45 16.72
CA GLN A 170 -18.22 23.18 16.84
C GLN A 170 -17.05 22.25 16.53
N GLY A 171 -15.92 22.82 16.08
CA GLY A 171 -14.65 22.10 15.90
C GLY A 171 -14.30 21.78 14.44
N GLY A 172 -15.26 21.95 13.54
CA GLY A 172 -15.14 21.85 12.08
C GLY A 172 -16.34 22.48 11.39
N THR A 173 -16.55 22.18 10.11
CA THR A 173 -17.72 22.65 9.36
C THR A 173 -19.00 22.16 10.07
N ARG A 174 -19.93 23.06 10.38
CA ARG A 174 -21.14 22.69 11.13
C ARG A 174 -22.14 21.90 10.30
N GLY A 175 -22.96 21.08 10.97
CA GLY A 175 -24.08 20.33 10.38
C GLY A 175 -23.96 18.83 10.55
N ASN A 176 -24.91 18.09 9.95
CA ASN A 176 -25.03 16.64 10.09
C ASN A 176 -23.79 15.95 9.52
N LEU A 177 -23.19 15.06 10.31
CA LEU A 177 -22.11 14.17 9.88
C LEU A 177 -22.66 12.89 9.27
N VAL A 178 -23.75 12.38 9.86
CA VAL A 178 -24.46 11.18 9.42
C VAL A 178 -25.92 11.25 9.86
N GLU A 179 -26.80 10.66 9.05
CA GLU A 179 -28.21 10.44 9.38
C GLU A 179 -28.60 8.96 9.22
N TYR A 180 -29.52 8.51 10.05
CA TYR A 180 -29.97 7.13 10.13
C TYR A 180 -31.49 7.06 9.90
N ARG A 181 -31.93 6.08 9.12
CA ARG A 181 -33.34 5.83 8.78
C ARG A 181 -33.79 4.48 9.31
N TYR A 182 -35.06 4.37 9.67
CA TYR A 182 -35.61 3.19 10.35
C TYR A 182 -36.93 2.73 9.73
N ASP A 183 -37.26 1.46 9.92
CA ASP A 183 -38.62 0.93 9.74
C ASP A 183 -39.48 1.09 11.02
N ASP A 184 -40.73 0.65 10.95
CA ASP A 184 -41.67 0.71 12.08
C ASP A 184 -41.24 -0.18 13.27
N ASN A 185 -40.43 -1.21 13.01
CA ASN A 185 -39.83 -2.06 14.05
C ASN A 185 -38.56 -1.43 14.67
N GLY A 186 -38.19 -0.22 14.23
CA GLY A 186 -37.01 0.49 14.71
C GLY A 186 -35.69 -0.17 14.28
N GLN A 187 -35.67 -0.91 13.17
CA GLN A 187 -34.45 -1.44 12.56
C GLN A 187 -33.86 -0.45 11.55
N LEU A 188 -32.53 -0.29 11.57
CA LEU A 188 -31.81 0.62 10.67
C LEU A 188 -31.98 0.20 9.21
N THR A 189 -32.67 0.98 8.40
CA THR A 189 -32.91 0.71 6.96
C THR A 189 -31.99 1.49 6.04
N GLY A 190 -31.36 2.57 6.50
CA GLY A 190 -30.46 3.36 5.67
C GLY A 190 -29.55 4.30 6.42
N VAL A 191 -28.39 4.59 5.81
CA VAL A 191 -27.37 5.52 6.32
C VAL A 191 -27.11 6.57 5.26
N VAL A 192 -27.17 7.84 5.66
CA VAL A 192 -26.94 9.00 4.80
C VAL A 192 -25.71 9.74 5.30
N ASN A 193 -24.73 9.96 4.43
CA ASN A 193 -23.51 10.67 4.80
C ASN A 193 -23.73 12.20 4.86
N ARG A 194 -22.69 12.92 5.29
CA ARG A 194 -22.65 14.39 5.36
C ARG A 194 -23.00 15.13 4.07
N ALA A 195 -22.81 14.52 2.91
CA ALA A 195 -23.19 15.11 1.62
C ALA A 195 -24.68 14.87 1.26
N GLY A 196 -25.45 14.20 2.11
CA GLY A 196 -26.83 13.83 1.84
C GLY A 196 -26.98 12.60 0.94
N THR A 197 -25.90 11.87 0.68
CA THR A 197 -25.92 10.65 -0.14
C THR A 197 -26.23 9.45 0.73
N GLN A 198 -27.22 8.64 0.33
CA GLN A 198 -27.51 7.37 1.00
C GLN A 198 -26.42 6.34 0.66
N VAL A 199 -25.54 6.06 1.61
CA VAL A 199 -24.36 5.22 1.42
C VAL A 199 -24.63 3.74 1.66
N ARG A 200 -25.65 3.44 2.48
CA ARG A 200 -26.05 2.07 2.80
C ARG A 200 -27.56 1.91 2.91
N GLN A 201 -28.03 0.70 2.61
CA GLN A 201 -29.39 0.25 2.86
C GLN A 201 -29.39 -1.15 3.45
N PHE A 202 -30.42 -1.47 4.24
CA PHE A 202 -30.58 -2.76 4.90
C PHE A 202 -32.03 -3.23 4.81
N ALA A 203 -32.23 -4.54 4.74
CA ALA A 203 -33.53 -5.19 4.79
C ALA A 203 -33.51 -6.31 5.83
N TYR A 204 -34.66 -6.53 6.47
CA TYR A 204 -34.82 -7.47 7.57
C TYR A 204 -36.07 -8.32 7.40
N GLU A 205 -36.03 -9.51 7.96
CA GLU A 205 -37.20 -10.36 8.19
C GLU A 205 -37.08 -10.96 9.60
N ASN A 206 -38.13 -10.84 10.42
CA ASN A 206 -38.13 -11.30 11.81
C ASN A 206 -36.93 -10.81 12.65
N GLY A 207 -36.44 -9.60 12.37
CA GLY A 207 -35.28 -9.00 13.05
C GLY A 207 -33.92 -9.45 12.53
N LEU A 208 -33.85 -10.38 11.58
CA LEU A 208 -32.61 -10.85 10.95
C LEU A 208 -32.36 -10.12 9.63
N MET A 209 -31.13 -9.64 9.42
CA MET A 209 -30.75 -8.98 8.16
C MET A 209 -30.80 -9.96 6.98
N THR A 210 -31.68 -9.70 6.02
CA THR A 210 -31.83 -10.50 4.80
C THR A 210 -31.09 -9.91 3.62
N ALA A 211 -30.83 -8.59 3.61
CA ALA A 211 -30.00 -7.96 2.60
C ALA A 211 -29.34 -6.67 3.10
N HIS A 212 -28.25 -6.28 2.44
CA HIS A 212 -27.71 -4.92 2.52
C HIS A 212 -27.12 -4.49 1.17
N SER A 213 -27.09 -3.19 0.92
CA SER A 213 -26.52 -2.62 -0.30
C SER A 213 -25.72 -1.34 -0.07
N ASN A 214 -24.83 -1.02 -1.02
CA ASN A 214 -24.05 0.22 -1.05
C ASN A 214 -24.72 1.32 -1.91
N ALA A 215 -24.09 2.50 -1.96
CA ALA A 215 -24.60 3.68 -2.69
C ALA A 215 -24.81 3.48 -4.20
N THR A 216 -24.15 2.49 -4.79
CA THR A 216 -24.23 2.14 -6.23
C THR A 216 -25.10 0.92 -6.50
N GLY A 217 -25.76 0.37 -5.47
CA GLY A 217 -26.72 -0.73 -5.59
C GLY A 217 -26.12 -2.14 -5.56
N PHE A 218 -24.82 -2.30 -5.29
CA PHE A 218 -24.27 -3.62 -5.02
C PHE A 218 -24.92 -4.19 -3.77
N THR A 219 -25.54 -5.34 -3.90
CA THR A 219 -26.41 -5.94 -2.88
C THR A 219 -25.90 -7.31 -2.50
N CYS A 220 -25.79 -7.57 -1.20
CA CYS A 220 -25.61 -8.89 -0.62
C CYS A 220 -26.93 -9.36 0.00
N ARG A 221 -27.27 -10.63 -0.18
CA ARG A 221 -28.48 -11.26 0.38
C ARG A 221 -28.13 -12.50 1.19
N TYR A 222 -29.02 -12.86 2.11
CA TYR A 222 -28.84 -13.95 3.07
C TYR A 222 -30.13 -14.73 3.23
N ARG A 223 -30.03 -16.06 3.21
CA ARG A 223 -31.12 -16.96 3.63
C ARG A 223 -30.83 -17.51 5.01
N TRP A 224 -31.86 -17.53 5.85
CA TRP A 224 -31.79 -17.98 7.23
C TRP A 224 -32.55 -19.29 7.43
N GLN A 225 -32.04 -20.14 8.31
CA GLN A 225 -32.74 -21.31 8.86
C GLN A 225 -32.44 -21.43 10.35
N GLU A 226 -33.38 -21.95 11.12
CA GLU A 226 -33.15 -22.30 12.52
C GLU A 226 -32.45 -23.66 12.59
N LEU A 227 -31.23 -23.68 13.09
CA LEU A 227 -30.40 -24.87 13.25
C LEU A 227 -29.78 -24.85 14.64
N ASP A 228 -29.86 -25.98 15.35
CA ASP A 228 -29.35 -26.10 16.72
C ASP A 228 -29.88 -24.99 17.66
N GLY A 229 -31.18 -24.72 17.57
CA GLY A 229 -31.89 -23.74 18.42
C GLY A 229 -31.58 -22.27 18.14
N ALA A 230 -30.89 -21.94 17.04
CA ALA A 230 -30.56 -20.55 16.70
C ALA A 230 -30.64 -20.29 15.19
N PRO A 231 -30.90 -19.03 14.76
CA PRO A 231 -30.89 -18.68 13.34
C PRO A 231 -29.47 -18.68 12.79
N ARG A 232 -29.29 -19.36 11.65
CA ARG A 232 -28.01 -19.49 10.91
C ARG A 232 -28.19 -19.10 9.45
N VAL A 233 -27.21 -18.42 8.87
CA VAL A 233 -27.15 -18.14 7.43
C VAL A 233 -26.84 -19.44 6.70
N THR A 234 -27.70 -19.90 5.80
CA THR A 234 -27.47 -21.12 5.01
C THR A 234 -27.14 -20.83 3.55
N GLU A 235 -27.47 -19.64 3.04
CA GLU A 235 -27.06 -19.18 1.72
C GLU A 235 -26.73 -17.69 1.71
N HIS A 236 -25.78 -17.31 0.85
CA HIS A 236 -25.38 -15.94 0.57
C HIS A 236 -25.29 -15.75 -0.95
N ASP A 237 -25.88 -14.67 -1.47
CA ASP A 237 -25.69 -14.25 -2.86
C ASP A 237 -25.39 -12.76 -2.98
N THR A 238 -24.76 -12.39 -4.09
CA THR A 238 -24.48 -11.00 -4.44
C THR A 238 -25.12 -10.61 -5.78
N SER A 239 -25.38 -9.33 -5.96
CA SER A 239 -25.97 -8.79 -7.19
C SER A 239 -25.11 -8.97 -8.45
N ASP A 240 -23.82 -9.27 -8.31
CA ASP A 240 -22.92 -9.60 -9.42
C ASP A 240 -22.67 -11.10 -9.60
N GLY A 241 -23.32 -11.95 -8.77
CA GLY A 241 -23.47 -13.38 -9.02
C GLY A 241 -22.57 -14.30 -8.19
N GLU A 242 -21.93 -13.84 -7.12
CA GLU A 242 -21.37 -14.75 -6.12
C GLU A 242 -22.53 -15.48 -5.45
N HIS A 243 -22.32 -16.76 -5.13
CA HIS A 243 -23.30 -17.57 -4.43
C HIS A 243 -22.59 -18.62 -3.59
N TYR A 244 -22.89 -18.65 -2.29
CA TYR A 244 -22.35 -19.62 -1.34
C TYR A 244 -23.47 -20.31 -0.59
N ARG A 245 -23.32 -21.61 -0.36
CA ARG A 245 -24.14 -22.40 0.55
C ARG A 245 -23.30 -22.84 1.74
N PHE A 246 -23.87 -22.76 2.93
CA PHE A 246 -23.24 -23.11 4.19
C PHE A 246 -23.94 -24.34 4.76
N ASP A 247 -23.15 -25.36 5.11
CA ASP A 247 -23.58 -26.57 5.78
C ASP A 247 -22.85 -26.67 7.13
N TYR A 248 -23.63 -26.88 8.20
CA TYR A 248 -23.14 -26.88 9.57
C TYR A 248 -23.36 -28.26 10.19
N ASP A 249 -22.29 -28.96 10.52
CA ASP A 249 -22.35 -30.21 11.29
C ASP A 249 -21.80 -29.94 12.69
N PHE A 250 -22.71 -29.62 13.62
CA PHE A 250 -22.36 -29.32 15.00
C PHE A 250 -21.84 -30.55 15.76
N ALA A 251 -22.29 -31.75 15.42
CA ALA A 251 -21.85 -32.98 16.06
C ALA A 251 -20.40 -33.33 15.65
N ALA A 252 -20.05 -33.11 14.39
CA ALA A 252 -18.68 -33.27 13.88
C ALA A 252 -17.78 -32.06 14.14
N GLY A 253 -18.34 -30.93 14.60
CA GLY A 253 -17.59 -29.68 14.76
C GLY A 253 -17.06 -29.15 13.43
N THR A 254 -17.85 -29.21 12.36
CA THR A 254 -17.42 -28.77 11.03
C THR A 254 -18.36 -27.77 10.38
N THR A 255 -17.80 -26.93 9.50
CA THR A 255 -18.57 -26.08 8.59
C THR A 255 -18.04 -26.29 7.18
N THR A 256 -18.93 -26.60 6.26
CA THR A 256 -18.62 -26.72 4.83
C THR A 256 -19.26 -25.57 4.09
N VAL A 257 -18.47 -24.84 3.30
CA VAL A 257 -18.96 -23.76 2.44
C VAL A 257 -18.76 -24.19 1.00
N THR A 258 -19.83 -24.18 0.21
CA THR A 258 -19.80 -24.54 -1.19
C THR A 258 -20.12 -23.32 -2.04
N GLY A 259 -19.18 -22.93 -2.89
CA GLY A 259 -19.33 -21.84 -3.86
C GLY A 259 -19.78 -22.37 -5.21
N ARG A 260 -19.05 -22.01 -6.25
CA ARG A 260 -19.29 -22.51 -7.63
C ARG A 260 -18.76 -23.92 -7.80
N GLN A 261 -18.97 -24.49 -8.99
CA GLN A 261 -18.53 -25.86 -9.29
C GLN A 261 -17.03 -26.05 -8.96
N GLY A 262 -16.73 -26.94 -8.01
CA GLY A 262 -15.37 -27.26 -7.57
C GLY A 262 -14.86 -26.43 -6.39
N GLU A 263 -15.62 -25.44 -5.91
CA GLU A 263 -15.22 -24.61 -4.76
C GLU A 263 -15.86 -25.10 -3.46
N THR A 264 -15.06 -25.76 -2.63
CA THR A 264 -15.48 -26.17 -1.29
C THR A 264 -14.42 -25.78 -0.26
N TRP A 265 -14.82 -24.99 0.72
CA TRP A 265 -14.03 -24.72 1.91
C TRP A 265 -14.55 -25.55 3.06
N GLN A 266 -13.66 -26.01 3.92
CA GLN A 266 -14.03 -26.76 5.12
C GLN A 266 -13.27 -26.23 6.32
N TRP A 267 -13.96 -26.05 7.45
CA TRP A 267 -13.38 -25.68 8.72
C TRP A 267 -13.73 -26.70 9.78
N TRP A 268 -12.79 -26.94 10.69
CA TRP A 268 -12.97 -27.79 11.87
C TRP A 268 -12.82 -26.94 13.11
N TYR A 269 -13.62 -27.28 14.11
CA TYR A 269 -13.71 -26.60 15.38
C TYR A 269 -13.46 -27.58 16.52
N ASP A 270 -12.86 -27.12 17.61
CA ASP A 270 -12.92 -27.87 18.87
C ASP A 270 -14.27 -27.66 19.59
N ARG A 271 -14.38 -28.19 20.81
CA ARG A 271 -15.61 -28.08 21.62
C ARG A 271 -15.92 -26.66 22.09
N GLU A 272 -14.91 -25.78 22.12
CA GLU A 272 -15.02 -24.38 22.52
C GLU A 272 -15.17 -23.45 21.30
N THR A 273 -15.26 -24.05 20.10
CA THR A 273 -15.49 -23.39 18.82
C THR A 273 -14.29 -22.63 18.25
N TYR A 274 -13.08 -22.91 18.71
CA TYR A 274 -11.85 -22.43 18.08
C TYR A 274 -11.53 -23.24 16.81
N ILE A 275 -10.95 -22.59 15.80
CA ILE A 275 -10.64 -23.23 14.52
C ILE A 275 -9.41 -24.12 14.67
N THR A 276 -9.58 -25.43 14.58
CA THR A 276 -8.45 -26.38 14.68
C THR A 276 -7.86 -26.72 13.32
N ALA A 277 -8.64 -26.60 12.24
CA ALA A 277 -8.17 -26.78 10.88
C ALA A 277 -9.01 -26.02 9.85
N HIS A 278 -8.42 -25.77 8.68
CA HIS A 278 -9.09 -25.20 7.52
C HIS A 278 -8.55 -25.83 6.24
N ARG A 279 -9.45 -26.22 5.32
CA ARG A 279 -9.13 -26.72 3.99
C ARG A 279 -9.70 -25.77 2.95
N THR A 280 -8.82 -25.31 2.06
CA THR A 280 -9.18 -24.48 0.91
C THR A 280 -9.77 -25.32 -0.23
N PRO A 281 -10.45 -24.70 -1.22
CA PRO A 281 -10.95 -25.38 -2.40
C PRO A 281 -9.90 -26.16 -3.19
N GLY A 282 -8.69 -25.63 -3.31
CA GLY A 282 -7.56 -26.30 -3.95
C GLY A 282 -6.95 -27.43 -3.12
N GLY A 283 -7.47 -27.69 -1.91
CA GLY A 283 -7.04 -28.77 -1.03
C GLY A 283 -5.95 -28.40 -0.02
N GLY A 284 -5.48 -27.14 -0.02
CA GLY A 284 -4.51 -26.63 0.94
C GLY A 284 -5.03 -26.75 2.37
N MET A 285 -4.29 -27.42 3.23
CA MET A 285 -4.67 -27.69 4.62
C MET A 285 -3.88 -26.82 5.59
N TYR A 286 -4.60 -26.16 6.50
CA TYR A 286 -4.08 -25.44 7.65
C TYR A 286 -4.50 -26.17 8.92
N ARG A 287 -3.60 -26.26 9.92
CA ARG A 287 -3.94 -26.74 11.26
C ARG A 287 -3.39 -25.81 12.32
N PHE A 288 -4.13 -25.67 13.41
CA PHE A 288 -3.82 -24.76 14.50
C PHE A 288 -3.76 -25.55 15.80
N THR A 289 -2.74 -25.28 16.62
CA THR A 289 -2.64 -25.75 18.00
C THR A 289 -2.54 -24.53 18.91
N TYR A 290 -3.27 -24.56 20.01
CA TYR A 290 -3.38 -23.43 20.93
C TYR A 290 -2.75 -23.75 22.30
N ASN A 291 -2.31 -22.72 23.04
CA ASN A 291 -1.98 -22.84 24.46
C ASN A 291 -3.26 -22.86 25.33
N GLU A 292 -3.09 -22.89 26.66
CA GLU A 292 -4.20 -22.87 27.64
C GLU A 292 -5.03 -21.57 27.58
N ASP A 293 -4.46 -20.47 27.06
CA ASP A 293 -5.13 -19.17 26.91
C ASP A 293 -5.67 -18.95 25.47
N HIS A 294 -5.77 -20.01 24.66
CA HIS A 294 -6.29 -19.98 23.28
C HIS A 294 -5.49 -19.15 22.26
N PHE A 295 -4.20 -18.94 22.49
CA PHE A 295 -3.26 -18.37 21.53
C PHE A 295 -2.56 -19.44 20.69
N PRO A 296 -2.40 -19.25 19.36
CA PRO A 296 -1.83 -20.27 18.48
C PRO A 296 -0.33 -20.48 18.72
N VAL A 297 0.08 -21.64 19.24
CA VAL A 297 1.50 -21.99 19.46
C VAL A 297 2.14 -22.69 18.27
N ASN A 298 1.35 -23.32 17.40
CA ASN A 298 1.82 -23.95 16.17
C ASN A 298 0.77 -23.84 15.07
N ILE A 299 1.22 -23.45 13.88
CA ILE A 299 0.42 -23.38 12.67
C ILE A 299 1.07 -24.26 11.61
N GLU A 300 0.41 -25.36 11.25
CA GLU A 300 0.76 -26.13 10.07
C GLU A 300 0.15 -25.46 8.83
N LEU A 301 0.99 -25.15 7.85
CA LEU A 301 0.62 -24.56 6.58
C LEU A 301 0.55 -25.64 5.48
N PRO A 302 -0.12 -25.34 4.34
CA PRO A 302 -0.11 -26.23 3.19
C PRO A 302 1.32 -26.59 2.75
N GLY A 303 1.52 -27.86 2.39
CA GLY A 303 2.84 -28.42 2.06
C GLY A 303 3.66 -28.92 3.27
N GLY A 304 3.07 -29.00 4.47
CA GLY A 304 3.73 -29.56 5.67
C GLY A 304 4.67 -28.61 6.39
N ARG A 305 4.68 -27.34 5.99
CA ARG A 305 5.46 -26.26 6.61
C ARG A 305 4.84 -25.87 7.95
N THR A 306 5.65 -25.42 8.90
CA THR A 306 5.16 -25.05 10.25
C THR A 306 5.67 -23.68 10.67
N VAL A 307 4.86 -22.98 11.47
CA VAL A 307 5.27 -21.76 12.18
C VAL A 307 4.94 -21.97 13.65
N ALA A 308 5.89 -21.73 14.53
CA ALA A 308 5.70 -21.88 15.97
C ALA A 308 5.91 -20.57 16.72
N TYR A 309 5.14 -20.38 17.79
CA TYR A 309 5.18 -19.20 18.65
C TYR A 309 5.35 -19.60 20.12
N GLU A 310 6.17 -18.85 20.84
CA GLU A 310 6.23 -18.89 22.30
C GLU A 310 5.82 -17.52 22.83
N TYR A 311 5.10 -17.54 23.96
CA TYR A 311 4.46 -16.37 24.54
C TYR A 311 5.00 -16.09 25.96
N ASP A 312 4.98 -14.83 26.39
CA ASP A 312 5.16 -14.49 27.80
C ASP A 312 3.87 -14.68 28.61
N ILE A 313 3.93 -14.36 29.92
CA ILE A 313 2.78 -14.46 30.83
C ILE A 313 1.62 -13.52 30.50
N GLN A 314 1.82 -12.56 29.60
CA GLN A 314 0.78 -11.67 29.09
C GLN A 314 0.33 -12.09 27.68
N ASN A 315 0.69 -13.28 27.21
CA ASN A 315 0.37 -13.78 25.87
C ASN A 315 0.91 -12.93 24.71
N ARG A 316 2.06 -12.28 24.91
CA ARG A 316 2.79 -11.60 23.82
C ARG A 316 3.87 -12.49 23.26
N VAL A 317 4.06 -12.48 21.94
CA VAL A 317 5.04 -13.34 21.25
C VAL A 317 6.47 -12.96 21.66
N VAL A 318 7.18 -13.84 22.35
CA VAL A 318 8.60 -13.66 22.72
C VAL A 318 9.55 -14.44 21.82
N LYS A 319 9.04 -15.44 21.09
CA LYS A 319 9.81 -16.20 20.12
C LYS A 319 8.93 -16.65 18.96
N THR A 320 9.46 -16.53 17.74
CA THR A 320 8.87 -17.10 16.54
C THR A 320 9.89 -18.03 15.88
N THR A 321 9.43 -19.21 15.50
CA THR A 321 10.19 -20.15 14.65
C THR A 321 9.50 -20.26 13.31
N ASP A 322 10.20 -19.89 12.24
CA ASP A 322 9.65 -19.93 10.89
C ASP A 322 9.77 -21.32 10.24
N PRO A 323 9.20 -21.54 9.04
CA PRO A 323 9.23 -22.85 8.37
C PRO A 323 10.61 -23.42 8.05
N GLU A 324 11.67 -22.60 8.06
CA GLU A 324 13.06 -23.06 7.89
C GLU A 324 13.73 -23.36 9.24
N GLY A 325 12.97 -23.28 10.35
CA GLY A 325 13.47 -23.50 11.71
C GLY A 325 14.22 -22.30 12.28
N ARG A 326 14.17 -21.14 11.61
CA ARG A 326 14.92 -19.96 12.03
C ARG A 326 14.18 -19.23 13.15
N VAL A 327 14.92 -18.73 14.13
CA VAL A 327 14.38 -18.15 15.36
C VAL A 327 14.51 -16.64 15.38
N THR A 328 13.42 -15.96 15.73
CA THR A 328 13.40 -14.53 16.08
C THR A 328 12.92 -14.40 17.52
N GLN A 329 13.65 -13.67 18.36
CA GLN A 329 13.30 -13.41 19.75
C GLN A 329 12.93 -11.95 19.95
N THR A 330 11.86 -11.71 20.71
CA THR A 330 11.31 -10.38 21.00
C THR A 330 11.27 -10.16 22.50
N GLN A 331 11.66 -8.97 22.94
CA GLN A 331 11.51 -8.52 24.33
C GLN A 331 10.61 -7.29 24.37
N TRP A 332 9.62 -7.34 25.27
CA TRP A 332 8.61 -6.31 25.44
C TRP A 332 8.91 -5.38 26.62
N ASN A 333 8.26 -4.22 26.65
CA ASN A 333 8.43 -3.19 27.67
C ASN A 333 7.52 -3.43 28.88
N GLY A 334 7.88 -4.36 29.76
CA GLY A 334 7.12 -4.62 30.98
C GLY A 334 5.68 -5.01 30.65
N GLU A 335 4.69 -4.23 31.11
CA GLU A 335 3.26 -4.48 30.88
C GLU A 335 2.72 -3.92 29.54
N PHE A 336 3.56 -3.24 28.75
CA PHE A 336 3.14 -2.54 27.52
C PHE A 336 3.63 -3.24 26.25
N ASP A 337 2.93 -3.04 25.14
CA ASP A 337 3.21 -3.70 23.84
C ASP A 337 4.36 -3.07 23.04
N GLU A 338 5.24 -2.32 23.70
CA GLU A 338 6.42 -1.77 23.03
C GLU A 338 7.57 -2.78 23.01
N ILE A 339 8.20 -2.98 21.84
CA ILE A 339 9.33 -3.88 21.67
C ILE A 339 10.63 -3.16 22.03
N THR A 340 11.28 -3.59 23.10
CA THR A 340 12.57 -3.03 23.53
C THR A 340 13.76 -3.68 22.84
N ARG A 341 13.61 -4.93 22.38
CA ARG A 341 14.67 -5.67 21.70
C ARG A 341 14.11 -6.72 20.75
N THR A 342 14.68 -6.79 19.55
CA THR A 342 14.49 -7.90 18.60
C THR A 342 15.85 -8.52 18.31
N ALA A 343 15.95 -9.84 18.37
CA ALA A 343 17.18 -10.58 18.06
C ALA A 343 16.93 -11.74 17.11
N LEU A 344 17.81 -11.88 16.13
CA LEU A 344 17.86 -13.03 15.24
C LEU A 344 18.87 -14.07 15.78
N ASP A 345 18.80 -15.28 15.25
CA ASP A 345 19.70 -16.41 15.59
C ASP A 345 21.13 -16.27 15.01
N ASP A 346 21.41 -15.20 14.26
CA ASP A 346 22.74 -14.79 13.78
C ASP A 346 23.34 -13.62 14.62
N ASP A 347 22.79 -13.39 15.82
CA ASP A 347 23.15 -12.34 16.76
C ASP A 347 22.85 -10.89 16.29
N ALA A 348 22.16 -10.66 15.17
CA ALA A 348 21.70 -9.32 14.82
C ALA A 348 20.65 -8.84 15.85
N VAL A 349 20.88 -7.66 16.45
CA VAL A 349 20.04 -7.13 17.54
C VAL A 349 19.64 -5.69 17.26
N TRP A 350 18.33 -5.43 17.27
CA TRP A 350 17.76 -4.09 17.30
C TRP A 350 17.29 -3.78 18.71
N LYS A 351 17.46 -2.52 19.14
CA LYS A 351 17.01 -2.04 20.45
C LYS A 351 16.25 -0.74 20.31
N THR A 352 15.20 -0.59 21.10
CA THR A 352 14.42 0.65 21.19
C THR A 352 14.21 1.03 22.64
N GLN A 353 14.41 2.31 22.94
CA GLN A 353 14.12 2.90 24.24
C GLN A 353 12.91 3.81 24.12
N TYR A 354 12.06 3.81 25.14
CA TYR A 354 10.80 4.54 25.16
C TYR A 354 10.76 5.53 26.32
N ASN A 355 10.05 6.65 26.14
CA ASN A 355 9.68 7.53 27.25
C ASN A 355 8.54 6.94 28.09
N ALA A 356 8.15 7.61 29.17
CA ALA A 356 7.06 7.17 30.05
C ALA A 356 5.68 7.12 29.37
N HIS A 357 5.55 7.69 28.17
CA HIS A 357 4.32 7.68 27.37
C HIS A 357 4.37 6.67 26.21
N GLY A 358 5.41 5.83 26.12
CA GLY A 358 5.52 4.77 25.09
C GLY A 358 6.05 5.21 23.74
N GLN A 359 6.65 6.40 23.68
CA GLN A 359 7.14 6.94 22.43
C GLN A 359 8.64 6.62 22.31
N PRO A 360 9.11 6.11 21.16
CA PRO A 360 10.50 5.75 20.99
C PRO A 360 11.37 7.01 21.10
N VAL A 361 12.32 7.05 22.02
CA VAL A 361 13.28 8.17 22.17
C VAL A 361 14.63 7.85 21.56
N GLN A 362 14.95 6.56 21.41
CA GLN A 362 16.19 6.09 20.82
C GLN A 362 15.99 4.72 20.16
N GLU A 363 16.51 4.58 18.95
CA GLU A 363 16.64 3.29 18.24
C GLU A 363 18.13 3.01 18.01
N THR A 364 18.53 1.75 18.17
CA THR A 364 19.89 1.28 17.92
C THR A 364 19.84 0.04 17.05
N ASP A 365 20.51 0.08 15.91
CA ASP A 365 20.58 -1.04 14.97
C ASP A 365 21.73 -2.02 15.31
N PRO A 366 21.86 -3.15 14.58
CA PRO A 366 22.91 -4.14 14.84
C PRO A 366 24.34 -3.63 14.68
N GLU A 367 24.57 -2.52 13.98
CA GLU A 367 25.87 -1.86 13.85
C GLU A 367 26.13 -0.82 14.96
N GLY A 368 25.17 -0.63 15.87
CA GLY A 368 25.26 0.32 16.97
C GLY A 368 24.97 1.77 16.57
N ARG A 369 24.44 1.99 15.36
CA ARG A 369 24.06 3.32 14.89
C ARG A 369 22.77 3.76 15.59
N VAL A 370 22.73 5.01 16.01
CA VAL A 370 21.70 5.53 16.90
C VAL A 370 20.83 6.57 16.19
N THR A 371 19.51 6.39 16.21
CA THR A 371 18.55 7.45 15.86
C THR A 371 17.83 7.91 17.11
N GLN A 372 17.65 9.21 17.29
CA GLN A 372 17.00 9.81 18.46
C GLN A 372 15.75 10.61 18.06
N TYR A 373 14.79 10.66 18.97
CA TYR A 373 13.52 11.35 18.78
C TYR A 373 13.19 12.24 19.98
N ALA A 374 12.58 13.38 19.71
CA ALA A 374 12.02 14.26 20.75
C ALA A 374 10.56 14.57 20.44
N TYR A 375 9.79 14.74 21.52
CA TYR A 375 8.35 14.99 21.47
C TYR A 375 8.01 16.26 22.23
N ASP A 376 6.98 16.97 21.78
CA ASP A 376 6.39 18.06 22.57
C ASP A 376 5.55 17.54 23.74
N GLU A 377 5.06 18.45 24.59
CA GLU A 377 4.22 18.12 25.75
C GLU A 377 2.90 17.42 25.40
N GLN A 378 2.50 17.44 24.12
CA GLN A 378 1.28 16.80 23.65
C GLN A 378 1.54 15.54 22.84
N GLY A 379 2.79 15.06 22.86
CA GLY A 379 3.21 13.80 22.28
C GLY A 379 3.52 13.83 20.79
N GLN A 380 3.67 14.99 20.18
CA GLN A 380 3.97 15.07 18.75
C GLN A 380 5.48 15.09 18.54
N MET A 381 5.99 14.28 17.61
CA MET A 381 7.43 14.24 17.32
C MET A 381 7.86 15.60 16.80
N CYS A 382 8.61 16.37 17.57
CA CYS A 382 9.07 17.70 17.19
C CYS A 382 10.47 17.67 16.59
N SER A 383 11.24 16.61 16.83
CA SER A 383 12.58 16.44 16.28
C SER A 383 12.95 14.97 16.09
N ARG A 384 13.71 14.68 15.02
CA ARG A 384 14.38 13.40 14.78
C ARG A 384 15.83 13.67 14.42
N THR A 385 16.76 13.06 15.12
CA THR A 385 18.20 13.15 14.84
C THR A 385 18.71 11.78 14.40
N ASP A 386 19.25 11.70 13.18
CA ASP A 386 19.83 10.49 12.63
C ASP A 386 21.23 10.16 13.20
N ALA A 387 21.79 9.02 12.79
CA ALA A 387 23.09 8.56 13.29
C ALA A 387 24.29 9.42 12.85
N ALA A 388 24.13 10.30 11.86
CA ALA A 388 25.14 11.27 11.46
C ALA A 388 24.95 12.63 12.17
N GLY A 389 23.91 12.78 13.00
CA GLY A 389 23.58 14.01 13.70
C GLY A 389 22.70 14.98 12.89
N GLY A 390 22.20 14.55 11.73
CA GLY A 390 21.24 15.33 10.93
C GLY A 390 19.89 15.41 11.63
N THR A 391 19.39 16.62 11.86
CA THR A 391 18.15 16.85 12.62
C THR A 391 17.03 17.36 11.72
N VAL A 392 15.92 16.62 11.67
CA VAL A 392 14.64 17.07 11.10
C VAL A 392 13.78 17.66 12.21
N VAL A 393 13.12 18.79 11.95
CA VAL A 393 12.22 19.46 12.90
C VAL A 393 10.81 19.58 12.32
N THR A 394 9.82 19.23 13.12
CA THR A 394 8.39 19.26 12.76
C THR A 394 7.60 20.10 13.75
N ALA A 395 6.59 20.82 13.24
CA ALA A 395 5.69 21.62 14.06
C ALA A 395 4.23 21.26 13.73
N PHE A 396 3.36 21.42 14.72
CA PHE A 396 1.95 21.04 14.63
C PHE A 396 1.05 22.12 15.23
N ASP A 397 -0.22 22.12 14.83
CA ASP A 397 -1.24 22.96 15.45
C ASP A 397 -1.88 22.29 16.70
N SER A 398 -2.84 22.98 17.32
CA SER A 398 -3.54 22.47 18.51
C SER A 398 -4.40 21.22 18.26
N ARG A 399 -4.73 20.93 17.00
CA ARG A 399 -5.45 19.71 16.58
C ARG A 399 -4.50 18.59 16.19
N GLY A 400 -3.20 18.83 16.23
CA GLY A 400 -2.16 17.88 15.89
C GLY A 400 -1.84 17.75 14.41
N GLN A 401 -2.26 18.70 13.59
CA GLN A 401 -2.01 18.73 12.16
C GLN A 401 -0.65 19.37 11.90
N MET A 402 0.17 18.79 11.03
CA MET A 402 1.51 19.32 10.75
C MET A 402 1.40 20.69 10.09
N THR A 403 2.10 21.69 10.61
CA THR A 403 2.11 23.06 10.05
C THR A 403 3.43 23.38 9.37
N ARG A 404 4.51 22.70 9.78
CA ARG A 404 5.85 22.89 9.22
C ARG A 404 6.68 21.62 9.30
N TYR A 405 7.41 21.35 8.23
CA TYR A 405 8.49 20.38 8.16
C TYR A 405 9.78 21.14 7.83
N THR A 406 10.87 20.88 8.56
CA THR A 406 12.20 21.44 8.28
C THR A 406 13.20 20.31 8.19
N ASP A 407 13.86 20.15 7.05
CA ASP A 407 14.89 19.13 6.88
C ASP A 407 16.19 19.47 7.63
N CYS A 408 17.13 18.53 7.62
CA CYS A 408 18.45 18.67 8.23
C CYS A 408 19.35 19.74 7.59
N SER A 409 18.96 20.27 6.42
CA SER A 409 19.63 21.39 5.76
C SER A 409 18.97 22.74 6.10
N GLY A 410 17.95 22.76 6.95
CA GLY A 410 17.22 23.96 7.37
C GLY A 410 16.20 24.47 6.33
N ARG A 411 15.85 23.68 5.30
CA ARG A 411 14.83 24.05 4.32
C ARG A 411 13.46 23.64 4.84
N SER A 412 12.47 24.49 4.67
CA SER A 412 11.15 24.29 5.27
C SER A 412 10.02 24.25 4.27
N THR A 413 9.08 23.34 4.52
CA THR A 413 7.78 23.28 3.85
C THR A 413 6.69 23.58 4.87
N GLY A 414 5.76 24.48 4.52
CA GLY A 414 4.60 24.86 5.33
C GLY A 414 3.31 24.21 4.83
N TYR A 415 2.40 23.94 5.75
CA TYR A 415 1.12 23.27 5.49
C TYR A 415 -0.02 24.00 6.19
N ASP A 416 -1.06 24.41 5.44
CA ASP A 416 -2.29 24.98 6.01
C ASP A 416 -3.44 24.00 5.81
N HIS A 417 -4.33 23.93 6.80
CA HIS A 417 -5.48 23.04 6.81
C HIS A 417 -6.79 23.82 7.01
N ASP A 418 -7.90 23.29 6.53
CA ASP A 418 -9.23 23.83 6.81
C ASP A 418 -9.78 23.40 8.18
N GLU A 419 -10.99 23.84 8.51
CA GLU A 419 -11.65 23.51 9.78
C GLU A 419 -11.99 22.02 9.92
N ASP A 420 -12.16 21.31 8.80
CA ASP A 420 -12.40 19.86 8.76
C ASP A 420 -11.08 19.06 8.73
N GLY A 421 -9.93 19.73 8.79
CA GLY A 421 -8.59 19.17 8.81
C GLY A 421 -8.05 18.70 7.45
N ASN A 422 -8.65 19.15 6.34
CA ASN A 422 -8.12 18.86 5.01
C ASN A 422 -6.97 19.82 4.65
N LEU A 423 -5.93 19.32 3.99
CA LEU A 423 -4.76 20.11 3.57
C LEU A 423 -5.13 21.09 2.43
N THR A 424 -5.27 22.37 2.74
CA THR A 424 -5.69 23.38 1.75
C THR A 424 -4.54 24.11 1.08
N ARG A 425 -3.34 24.09 1.68
CA ARG A 425 -2.18 24.79 1.14
C ARG A 425 -0.87 24.06 1.48
N VAL A 426 0.00 23.95 0.49
CA VAL A 426 1.42 23.59 0.69
C VAL A 426 2.28 24.74 0.20
N THR A 427 3.23 25.18 1.02
CA THR A 427 4.23 26.19 0.66
C THR A 427 5.61 25.55 0.74
N ASP A 428 6.29 25.39 -0.38
CA ASP A 428 7.63 24.79 -0.42
C ASP A 428 8.73 25.73 0.09
N ALA A 429 9.99 25.25 0.13
CA ALA A 429 11.12 26.03 0.61
C ALA A 429 11.55 27.19 -0.31
N GLU A 430 10.99 27.28 -1.51
CA GLU A 430 11.13 28.42 -2.43
C GLU A 430 9.97 29.42 -2.30
N GLY A 431 8.96 29.11 -1.48
CA GLY A 431 7.77 29.94 -1.26
C GLY A 431 6.67 29.70 -2.30
N LYS A 432 6.77 28.70 -3.16
CA LYS A 432 5.74 28.34 -4.12
C LYS A 432 4.57 27.67 -3.42
N VAL A 433 3.35 28.00 -3.86
CA VAL A 433 2.12 27.61 -3.17
C VAL A 433 1.21 26.77 -4.05
N VAL A 434 0.92 25.55 -3.62
CA VAL A 434 -0.18 24.73 -4.14
C VAL A 434 -1.41 24.90 -3.23
N ARG A 435 -2.60 25.08 -3.81
CA ARG A 435 -3.87 25.15 -3.06
C ARG A 435 -4.82 24.03 -3.48
N ILE A 436 -5.51 23.45 -2.51
CA ILE A 436 -6.47 22.37 -2.72
C ILE A 436 -7.83 22.78 -2.14
N SER A 437 -8.90 22.55 -2.87
CA SER A 437 -10.27 22.67 -2.36
C SER A 437 -10.93 21.30 -2.28
N TYR A 438 -11.85 21.11 -1.34
CA TYR A 438 -12.50 19.83 -1.07
C TYR A 438 -14.02 19.96 -1.17
N ASN A 439 -14.68 18.87 -1.54
CA ASN A 439 -16.13 18.76 -1.43
C ASN A 439 -16.55 18.42 0.03
N ARG A 440 -17.86 18.30 0.29
CA ARG A 440 -18.40 18.04 1.64
C ARG A 440 -18.04 16.67 2.23
N LEU A 441 -17.43 15.78 1.45
CA LEU A 441 -16.92 14.48 1.89
C LEU A 441 -15.40 14.51 2.18
N GLY A 442 -14.75 15.67 2.07
CA GLY A 442 -13.29 15.76 2.22
C GLY A 442 -12.54 15.18 1.01
N LEU A 443 -13.19 15.03 -0.15
CA LEU A 443 -12.51 14.59 -1.38
C LEU A 443 -12.04 15.81 -2.19
N PRO A 444 -10.80 15.81 -2.72
CA PRO A 444 -10.28 16.92 -3.52
C PRO A 444 -11.21 17.25 -4.69
N GLU A 445 -11.66 18.49 -4.79
CA GLU A 445 -12.47 18.97 -5.91
C GLU A 445 -11.59 19.72 -6.90
N THR A 446 -10.64 20.52 -6.40
CA THR A 446 -9.73 21.27 -7.26
C THR A 446 -8.32 21.40 -6.70
N VAL A 447 -7.34 21.49 -7.59
CA VAL A 447 -5.93 21.74 -7.26
C VAL A 447 -5.43 22.91 -8.12
N ASN A 448 -4.83 23.89 -7.45
CA ASN A 448 -4.28 25.10 -8.07
C ASN A 448 -2.77 25.17 -7.79
N SER A 449 -1.97 25.00 -8.84
CA SER A 449 -0.52 25.15 -8.78
C SER A 449 -0.09 26.59 -9.11
N PRO A 450 1.10 27.03 -8.66
CA PRO A 450 1.63 28.37 -8.99
C PRO A 450 1.65 28.63 -10.50
N GLY A 451 1.30 29.85 -10.92
CA GLY A 451 1.38 30.25 -12.33
C GLY A 451 0.36 29.60 -13.27
N LYS A 452 -0.58 28.80 -12.75
CA LYS A 452 -1.47 27.94 -13.54
C LYS A 452 -2.95 28.11 -13.19
N GLN A 453 -3.81 27.67 -14.13
CA GLN A 453 -5.25 27.49 -13.93
C GLN A 453 -5.56 26.11 -13.29
N GLN A 454 -6.78 25.93 -12.83
CA GLN A 454 -7.25 24.90 -11.88
C GLN A 454 -7.48 23.50 -12.49
N ASP A 455 -6.92 22.43 -11.90
CA ASP A 455 -7.34 21.03 -12.13
C ASP A 455 -8.64 20.74 -11.36
N ARG A 456 -9.52 19.88 -11.91
CA ARG A 456 -10.80 19.52 -11.29
C ARG A 456 -11.06 18.02 -11.27
N TYR A 457 -11.53 17.51 -10.15
CA TYR A 457 -11.84 16.10 -9.93
C TYR A 457 -13.32 15.93 -9.57
N THR A 458 -13.93 14.85 -10.05
CA THR A 458 -15.27 14.43 -9.64
C THR A 458 -15.24 13.00 -9.13
N TRP A 459 -16.14 12.71 -8.19
CA TRP A 459 -16.19 11.44 -7.47
C TRP A 459 -17.60 10.84 -7.61
N ASN A 460 -17.69 9.51 -7.63
CA ASN A 460 -18.97 8.82 -7.58
C ASN A 460 -19.49 8.68 -6.14
N ALA A 461 -20.66 8.06 -5.97
CA ALA A 461 -21.30 7.90 -4.67
C ALA A 461 -20.54 6.96 -3.68
N LEU A 462 -19.56 6.18 -4.16
CA LEU A 462 -18.64 5.39 -3.32
C LEU A 462 -17.36 6.15 -2.97
N GLY A 463 -17.19 7.39 -3.43
CA GLY A 463 -15.95 8.16 -3.26
C GLY A 463 -14.83 7.75 -4.22
N LEU A 464 -15.13 7.04 -5.31
CA LEU A 464 -14.16 6.67 -6.35
C LEU A 464 -14.14 7.74 -7.46
N MET A 465 -12.95 8.07 -7.99
CA MET A 465 -12.78 9.14 -8.99
C MET A 465 -13.51 8.79 -10.29
N SER A 466 -14.49 9.59 -10.70
CA SER A 466 -15.27 9.37 -11.92
C SER A 466 -14.77 10.18 -13.11
N SER A 467 -14.14 11.33 -12.85
CA SER A 467 -13.55 12.17 -13.89
C SER A 467 -12.45 13.07 -13.35
N HIS A 468 -11.47 13.32 -14.20
CA HIS A 468 -10.41 14.30 -13.99
C HIS A 468 -10.38 15.22 -15.21
N ARG A 469 -10.59 16.51 -14.98
CA ARG A 469 -10.43 17.55 -15.98
C ARG A 469 -9.14 18.29 -15.68
N ARG A 470 -8.18 18.15 -16.59
CA ARG A 470 -6.90 18.84 -16.51
C ARG A 470 -7.05 20.33 -16.82
N ILE A 471 -6.04 21.09 -16.42
CA ILE A 471 -5.81 22.50 -16.75
C ILE A 471 -6.01 22.86 -18.23
N THR A 472 -5.74 21.94 -19.15
CA THR A 472 -5.84 22.13 -20.61
C THR A 472 -7.25 21.91 -21.15
N GLY A 473 -8.19 21.52 -20.29
CA GLY A 473 -9.56 21.20 -20.63
C GLY A 473 -9.78 19.75 -21.08
N SER A 474 -8.71 18.96 -21.22
CA SER A 474 -8.82 17.52 -21.48
C SER A 474 -9.48 16.80 -20.31
N VAL A 475 -10.18 15.71 -20.62
CA VAL A 475 -10.99 14.98 -19.64
C VAL A 475 -10.76 13.49 -19.78
N GLU A 476 -10.32 12.91 -18.68
CA GLU A 476 -10.22 11.48 -18.42
C GLU A 476 -11.40 11.05 -17.52
N SER A 477 -11.83 9.79 -17.64
CA SER A 477 -12.97 9.28 -16.88
C SER A 477 -12.88 7.79 -16.59
N TRP A 478 -13.43 7.41 -15.42
CA TRP A 478 -13.48 6.02 -14.95
C TRP A 478 -14.92 5.62 -14.67
N ARG A 479 -15.22 4.36 -14.98
CA ARG A 479 -16.49 3.71 -14.64
C ARG A 479 -16.21 2.49 -13.79
N TYR A 480 -17.04 2.25 -12.80
CA TYR A 480 -16.90 1.15 -11.86
C TYR A 480 -18.12 0.23 -11.91
N THR A 481 -17.93 -1.03 -11.56
CA THR A 481 -19.04 -1.94 -11.26
C THR A 481 -19.76 -1.45 -9.99
N PRO A 482 -21.00 -1.91 -9.72
CA PRO A 482 -21.68 -1.58 -8.47
C PRO A 482 -20.87 -1.93 -7.21
N ARG A 483 -20.02 -2.97 -7.25
CA ARG A 483 -19.13 -3.37 -6.14
C ARG A 483 -17.94 -2.41 -5.96
N GLY A 484 -17.66 -1.54 -6.94
CA GLY A 484 -16.54 -0.59 -6.92
C GLY A 484 -15.30 -1.03 -7.67
N LEU A 485 -15.36 -2.13 -8.45
CA LEU A 485 -14.24 -2.58 -9.29
C LEU A 485 -14.16 -1.74 -10.57
N LEU A 486 -12.96 -1.41 -11.06
CA LEU A 486 -12.79 -0.58 -12.27
C LEU A 486 -13.31 -1.33 -13.52
N ALA A 487 -14.42 -0.88 -14.11
CA ALA A 487 -15.03 -1.52 -15.27
C ALA A 487 -14.52 -0.94 -16.60
N ALA A 488 -14.27 0.37 -16.64
CA ALA A 488 -13.74 1.03 -17.83
C ALA A 488 -12.95 2.29 -17.47
N HIS A 489 -11.97 2.59 -18.32
CA HIS A 489 -11.16 3.80 -18.28
C HIS A 489 -11.15 4.41 -19.67
N THR A 490 -11.49 5.69 -19.78
CA THR A 490 -11.46 6.45 -21.03
C THR A 490 -10.51 7.62 -20.87
N ASP A 491 -9.43 7.62 -21.65
CA ASP A 491 -8.39 8.64 -21.62
C ASP A 491 -8.83 9.95 -22.32
N GLU A 492 -7.92 10.91 -22.36
CA GLU A 492 -8.15 12.23 -22.94
C GLU A 492 -8.47 12.18 -24.46
N GLU A 493 -7.96 11.16 -25.16
CA GLU A 493 -8.20 10.88 -26.59
C GLU A 493 -9.42 9.98 -26.85
N LYS A 494 -10.22 9.69 -25.83
CA LYS A 494 -11.40 8.82 -25.91
C LYS A 494 -11.09 7.38 -26.31
N ARG A 495 -9.86 6.93 -26.04
CA ARG A 495 -9.50 5.51 -26.11
C ARG A 495 -9.94 4.85 -24.82
N GLU A 496 -10.55 3.67 -24.95
CA GLU A 496 -11.20 3.01 -23.83
C GLU A 496 -10.57 1.64 -23.53
N THR A 497 -10.15 1.44 -22.29
CA THR A 497 -9.77 0.13 -21.76
C THR A 497 -10.88 -0.40 -20.85
N ARG A 498 -11.21 -1.69 -20.97
CA ARG A 498 -12.30 -2.33 -20.23
C ARG A 498 -11.84 -3.57 -19.48
N TRP A 499 -12.33 -3.73 -18.26
CA TRP A 499 -12.11 -4.91 -17.44
C TRP A 499 -13.40 -5.70 -17.29
N GLN A 500 -13.27 -7.01 -17.29
CA GLN A 500 -14.35 -7.94 -16.97
C GLN A 500 -13.90 -8.78 -15.81
N TYR A 501 -14.82 -9.00 -14.87
CA TYR A 501 -14.54 -9.72 -13.63
C TYR A 501 -15.32 -11.03 -13.60
N THR A 502 -14.73 -12.03 -12.96
CA THR A 502 -15.53 -13.11 -12.39
C THR A 502 -16.42 -12.50 -11.30
N PRO A 503 -17.56 -13.10 -10.99
CA PRO A 503 -18.43 -12.69 -9.89
C PRO A 503 -17.72 -12.59 -8.54
N GLU A 504 -16.68 -13.38 -8.29
CA GLU A 504 -15.80 -13.30 -7.11
C GLU A 504 -14.87 -12.06 -7.10
N GLY A 505 -15.02 -11.18 -8.11
CA GLY A 505 -14.23 -9.96 -8.27
C GLY A 505 -12.84 -10.14 -8.87
N ARG A 506 -12.50 -11.32 -9.43
CA ARG A 506 -11.20 -11.59 -10.05
C ARG A 506 -11.19 -11.13 -11.51
N VAL A 507 -10.11 -10.56 -12.03
CA VAL A 507 -10.06 -10.10 -13.43
C VAL A 507 -10.13 -11.30 -14.39
N ALA A 508 -11.20 -11.44 -15.16
CA ALA A 508 -11.35 -12.51 -16.15
C ALA A 508 -10.80 -12.11 -17.53
N ALA A 509 -10.96 -10.84 -17.91
CA ALA A 509 -10.45 -10.32 -19.17
C ALA A 509 -10.13 -8.82 -19.10
N LEU A 510 -9.15 -8.41 -19.91
CA LEU A 510 -8.79 -7.01 -20.15
C LEU A 510 -8.90 -6.75 -21.65
N THR A 511 -9.75 -5.82 -22.05
CA THR A 511 -9.93 -5.40 -23.45
C THR A 511 -9.30 -4.02 -23.65
N ASN A 512 -8.31 -3.91 -24.53
CA ASN A 512 -7.67 -2.62 -24.84
C ASN A 512 -8.51 -1.77 -25.81
N GLY A 513 -8.03 -0.56 -26.14
CA GLY A 513 -8.74 0.36 -27.03
C GLY A 513 -8.99 -0.13 -28.46
N ASN A 514 -8.27 -1.15 -28.92
CA ASN A 514 -8.51 -1.80 -30.20
C ASN A 514 -9.60 -2.89 -30.14
N GLY A 515 -10.02 -3.30 -28.94
CA GLY A 515 -10.90 -4.46 -28.76
C GLY A 515 -10.15 -5.80 -28.59
N ALA A 516 -8.81 -5.78 -28.60
CA ALA A 516 -7.98 -6.95 -28.35
C ALA A 516 -8.00 -7.33 -26.86
N GLN A 517 -7.97 -8.64 -26.57
CA GLN A 517 -8.25 -9.17 -25.24
C GLN A 517 -7.09 -9.98 -24.65
N TYR A 518 -6.76 -9.67 -23.41
CA TYR A 518 -6.10 -10.60 -22.51
C TYR A 518 -7.16 -11.39 -21.75
N ARG A 519 -6.95 -12.69 -21.54
CA ARG A 519 -7.83 -13.55 -20.75
C ARG A 519 -7.05 -14.24 -19.64
N PHE A 520 -7.66 -14.31 -18.47
CA PHE A 520 -7.05 -14.85 -17.26
C PHE A 520 -7.90 -15.98 -16.71
N SER A 521 -7.25 -17.01 -16.19
CA SER A 521 -7.91 -18.11 -15.49
C SER A 521 -7.27 -18.31 -14.14
N HIS A 522 -8.12 -18.60 -13.14
CA HIS A 522 -7.71 -18.80 -11.76
C HIS A 522 -8.05 -20.23 -11.34
N ASP A 523 -7.30 -20.76 -10.39
CA ASP A 523 -7.68 -22.01 -9.73
C ASP A 523 -8.80 -21.78 -8.69
N ALA A 524 -9.21 -22.86 -8.02
CA ALA A 524 -10.27 -22.83 -7.01
C ALA A 524 -9.89 -21.99 -5.77
N ASP A 525 -8.60 -21.80 -5.49
CA ASP A 525 -8.12 -20.90 -4.41
C ASP A 525 -8.03 -19.44 -4.87
N GLY A 526 -8.18 -19.18 -6.17
CA GLY A 526 -8.13 -17.84 -6.76
C GLY A 526 -6.78 -17.35 -7.23
N ARG A 527 -5.81 -18.25 -7.32
CA ARG A 527 -4.48 -17.94 -7.83
C ARG A 527 -4.50 -17.95 -9.35
N LEU A 528 -3.81 -17.01 -9.99
CA LEU A 528 -3.70 -16.95 -11.45
C LEU A 528 -2.93 -18.20 -11.94
N VAL A 529 -3.60 -19.04 -12.72
CA VAL A 529 -3.01 -20.26 -13.31
C VAL A 529 -2.86 -20.21 -14.82
N ARG A 530 -3.52 -19.24 -15.49
CA ARG A 530 -3.35 -19.07 -16.93
C ARG A 530 -3.56 -17.64 -17.41
N GLU A 531 -2.71 -17.21 -18.33
CA GLU A 531 -2.83 -15.98 -19.12
C GLU A 531 -2.88 -16.34 -20.61
N VAL A 532 -3.79 -15.73 -21.37
CA VAL A 532 -3.78 -15.75 -22.85
C VAL A 532 -3.73 -14.32 -23.34
N ARG A 533 -2.72 -14.02 -24.16
CA ARG A 533 -2.50 -12.70 -24.76
C ARG A 533 -3.32 -12.53 -26.04
N PRO A 534 -3.50 -11.27 -26.53
CA PRO A 534 -4.21 -11.01 -27.77
C PRO A 534 -3.65 -11.72 -29.01
N ASP A 535 -2.35 -12.02 -29.03
CA ASP A 535 -1.67 -12.73 -30.11
C ASP A 535 -1.86 -14.26 -30.06
N GLY A 536 -2.51 -14.78 -29.02
CA GLY A 536 -2.73 -16.21 -28.79
C GLY A 536 -1.64 -16.91 -27.98
N LEU A 537 -0.53 -16.23 -27.65
CA LEU A 537 0.48 -16.77 -26.75
C LEU A 537 -0.15 -16.99 -25.37
N SER A 538 0.10 -18.14 -24.77
CA SER A 538 -0.42 -18.43 -23.42
C SER A 538 0.65 -18.88 -22.45
N ARG A 539 0.48 -18.50 -21.19
CA ARG A 539 1.33 -18.91 -20.07
C ARG A 539 0.46 -19.62 -19.05
N THR A 540 0.89 -20.80 -18.62
CA THR A 540 0.28 -21.59 -17.55
C THR A 540 1.22 -21.63 -16.36
N PHE A 541 0.72 -21.27 -15.19
CA PHE A 541 1.45 -21.25 -13.93
C PHE A 541 1.10 -22.51 -13.15
N ILE A 542 2.11 -23.32 -12.85
CA ILE A 542 1.96 -24.60 -12.16
C ILE A 542 2.41 -24.42 -10.71
N LEU A 543 1.51 -24.69 -9.78
CA LEU A 543 1.71 -24.49 -8.34
C LEU A 543 1.86 -25.85 -7.63
N ASP A 544 2.61 -25.90 -6.54
CA ASP A 544 2.62 -27.04 -5.62
C ASP A 544 1.50 -26.94 -4.56
N ASP A 545 1.46 -27.93 -3.66
CA ASP A 545 0.50 -28.01 -2.56
C ASP A 545 0.70 -26.89 -1.51
N SER A 546 1.88 -26.23 -1.48
CA SER A 546 2.12 -25.02 -0.68
C SER A 546 1.54 -23.77 -1.34
N GLY A 547 1.14 -23.85 -2.61
CA GLY A 547 0.72 -22.74 -3.44
C GLY A 547 1.87 -21.97 -4.08
N TYR A 548 3.09 -22.50 -4.03
CA TYR A 548 4.26 -21.88 -4.63
C TYR A 548 4.40 -22.27 -6.11
N LEU A 549 4.88 -21.33 -6.93
CA LEU A 549 5.14 -21.55 -8.34
C LEU A 549 6.32 -22.52 -8.53
N THR A 550 6.06 -23.65 -9.19
CA THR A 550 7.06 -24.68 -9.53
C THR A 550 7.35 -24.77 -11.01
N ALA A 551 6.48 -24.26 -11.88
CA ALA A 551 6.82 -24.09 -13.28
C ALA A 551 5.96 -23.04 -13.99
N ILE A 552 6.56 -22.40 -14.99
CA ILE A 552 5.87 -21.59 -15.99
C ILE A 552 5.96 -22.34 -17.32
N GLN A 553 4.81 -22.71 -17.89
CA GLN A 553 4.73 -23.31 -19.21
C GLN A 553 4.18 -22.29 -20.19
N THR A 554 4.97 -21.92 -21.19
CA THR A 554 4.56 -21.01 -22.27
C THR A 554 4.27 -21.81 -23.53
N THR A 555 3.04 -21.70 -24.04
CA THR A 555 2.65 -22.22 -25.35
C THR A 555 2.66 -21.08 -26.37
N GLY A 556 3.55 -21.18 -27.36
CA GLY A 556 3.69 -20.23 -28.45
C GLY A 556 2.51 -20.24 -29.42
N THR A 557 2.45 -19.22 -30.27
CA THR A 557 1.32 -19.04 -31.20
C THR A 557 1.23 -20.13 -32.28
N GLN A 558 2.25 -20.98 -32.42
CA GLN A 558 2.28 -22.11 -33.36
C GLN A 558 2.24 -23.47 -32.65
N GLY A 559 2.06 -23.49 -31.32
CA GLY A 559 1.91 -24.70 -30.50
C GLY A 559 3.17 -25.21 -29.83
N GLY A 560 4.34 -24.59 -30.07
CA GLY A 560 5.58 -24.92 -29.38
C GLY A 560 5.49 -24.63 -27.88
N VAL A 561 6.17 -25.42 -27.06
CA VAL A 561 6.10 -25.30 -25.59
C VAL A 561 7.49 -25.05 -25.02
N ARG A 562 7.65 -23.93 -24.30
CA ARG A 562 8.81 -23.67 -23.43
C ARG A 562 8.39 -23.85 -21.97
N ARG A 563 9.25 -24.46 -21.16
CA ARG A 563 9.01 -24.66 -19.73
C ARG A 563 10.18 -24.13 -18.93
N GLU A 564 9.87 -23.34 -17.91
CA GLU A 564 10.80 -22.96 -16.85
C GLU A 564 10.33 -23.64 -15.56
N THR A 565 11.17 -24.43 -14.90
CA THR A 565 10.89 -25.03 -13.60
C THR A 565 11.53 -24.21 -12.48
N GLN A 566 10.92 -24.22 -11.30
CA GLN A 566 11.35 -23.47 -10.13
C GLN A 566 11.34 -24.36 -8.90
N GLN A 567 12.33 -24.19 -8.04
CA GLN A 567 12.39 -24.79 -6.70
C GLN A 567 12.47 -23.68 -5.68
N ARG A 568 11.76 -23.85 -4.56
CA ARG A 568 11.67 -22.88 -3.49
C ARG A 568 11.90 -23.57 -2.15
N ASP A 569 12.35 -22.80 -1.17
CA ASP A 569 12.43 -23.26 0.21
C ASP A 569 11.07 -23.16 0.93
N ALA A 570 11.01 -23.52 2.21
CA ALA A 570 9.76 -23.49 2.97
C ALA A 570 9.20 -22.08 3.16
N LEU A 571 10.04 -21.04 3.08
CA LEU A 571 9.64 -19.63 3.09
C LEU A 571 9.14 -19.13 1.73
N GLY A 572 9.26 -19.94 0.68
CA GLY A 572 8.88 -19.58 -0.68
C GLY A 572 9.95 -18.81 -1.45
N ARG A 573 11.16 -18.64 -0.90
CA ARG A 573 12.29 -18.00 -1.59
C ARG A 573 12.78 -18.91 -2.71
N LEU A 574 13.17 -18.31 -3.83
CA LEU A 574 13.53 -19.04 -5.05
C LEU A 574 14.92 -19.64 -4.91
N LEU A 575 15.05 -20.96 -4.79
CA LEU A 575 16.35 -21.64 -4.71
C LEU A 575 16.95 -21.94 -6.07
N ARG A 576 16.10 -22.23 -7.06
CA ARG A 576 16.54 -22.63 -8.40
C ARG A 576 15.50 -22.28 -9.46
N THR A 577 15.97 -21.87 -10.64
CA THR A 577 15.19 -21.83 -11.89
C THR A 577 15.90 -22.65 -12.95
N GLU A 578 15.19 -23.35 -13.82
CA GLU A 578 15.79 -24.12 -14.91
C GLU A 578 14.93 -24.08 -16.16
N ASN A 579 15.57 -23.98 -17.32
CA ASN A 579 14.95 -24.10 -18.62
C ASN A 579 15.90 -24.79 -19.61
N GLU A 580 15.51 -24.84 -20.88
CA GLU A 580 16.26 -25.49 -21.97
C GLU A 580 17.74 -25.07 -22.07
N HIS A 581 18.06 -23.82 -21.73
CA HIS A 581 19.39 -23.23 -21.96
C HIS A 581 20.22 -23.03 -20.70
N GLY A 582 19.63 -23.12 -19.50
CA GLY A 582 20.41 -22.99 -18.28
C GLY A 582 19.61 -23.12 -16.99
N GLN A 583 20.37 -23.33 -15.92
CA GLN A 583 19.91 -23.35 -14.53
C GLN A 583 20.48 -22.13 -13.79
N ARG A 584 19.67 -21.46 -12.97
CA ARG A 584 20.16 -20.51 -11.96
C ARG A 584 19.88 -21.05 -10.58
N THR A 585 20.81 -20.86 -9.64
CA THR A 585 20.61 -21.15 -8.21
C THR A 585 20.83 -19.89 -7.39
N PHE A 586 20.08 -19.74 -6.31
CA PHE A 586 20.13 -18.57 -5.43
C PHE A 586 20.44 -19.02 -4.00
N SER A 587 21.19 -18.20 -3.28
CA SER A 587 21.50 -18.37 -1.85
C SER A 587 21.11 -17.12 -1.08
N TYR A 588 20.76 -17.28 0.19
CA TYR A 588 20.22 -16.21 1.02
C TYR A 588 20.90 -16.15 2.40
N ASN A 589 20.97 -14.96 2.99
CA ASN A 589 21.35 -14.79 4.40
C ASN A 589 20.11 -14.86 5.33
N ARG A 590 20.32 -14.56 6.62
CA ARG A 590 19.26 -14.60 7.64
C ARG A 590 18.20 -13.50 7.49
N LEU A 591 18.55 -12.39 6.85
CA LEU A 591 17.67 -11.27 6.51
C LEU A 591 16.92 -11.45 5.18
N ASP A 592 16.91 -12.67 4.62
CA ASP A 592 16.28 -13.01 3.34
C ASP A 592 16.88 -12.26 2.12
N GLN A 593 18.10 -11.76 2.26
CA GLN A 593 18.84 -11.08 1.18
C GLN A 593 19.64 -12.10 0.38
N ILE A 594 19.72 -11.92 -0.94
CA ILE A 594 20.48 -12.79 -1.83
C ILE A 594 21.98 -12.63 -1.56
N THR A 595 22.68 -13.73 -1.28
CA THR A 595 24.14 -13.78 -1.07
C THR A 595 24.89 -14.33 -2.27
N ALA A 596 24.23 -15.12 -3.12
CA ALA A 596 24.80 -15.59 -4.37
C ALA A 596 23.74 -15.92 -5.40
N VAL A 597 24.05 -15.69 -6.68
CA VAL A 597 23.33 -16.22 -7.83
C VAL A 597 24.33 -16.90 -8.75
N THR A 598 24.12 -18.16 -9.09
CA THR A 598 24.98 -18.94 -9.98
C THR A 598 24.19 -19.35 -11.22
N LEU A 599 24.71 -19.06 -12.41
CA LEU A 599 24.21 -19.57 -13.69
C LEU A 599 25.07 -20.75 -14.15
N THR A 600 24.41 -21.88 -14.42
CA THR A 600 25.00 -23.07 -15.02
C THR A 600 24.28 -23.33 -16.35
N PRO A 601 24.89 -23.00 -17.50
CA PRO A 601 24.31 -23.28 -18.82
C PRO A 601 24.17 -24.77 -19.07
N THR A 602 23.12 -25.17 -19.81
CA THR A 602 23.02 -26.52 -20.38
C THR A 602 23.95 -26.66 -21.59
N GLU A 603 24.16 -27.88 -22.08
CA GLU A 603 24.90 -28.11 -23.32
C GLU A 603 24.29 -27.35 -24.51
N ALA A 604 22.95 -27.32 -24.61
CA ALA A 604 22.24 -26.54 -25.63
C ALA A 604 22.51 -25.04 -25.48
N GLY A 605 22.46 -24.50 -24.26
CA GLY A 605 22.77 -23.10 -24.00
C GLY A 605 24.20 -22.71 -24.39
N GLN A 606 25.16 -23.61 -24.17
CA GLN A 606 26.55 -23.39 -24.57
C GLN A 606 26.72 -23.43 -26.10
N GLN A 607 26.16 -24.44 -26.77
CA GLN A 607 26.37 -24.66 -28.20
C GLN A 607 25.59 -23.69 -29.08
N GLN A 608 24.32 -23.43 -28.74
CA GLN A 608 23.43 -22.61 -29.56
C GLN A 608 23.57 -21.11 -29.25
N HIS A 609 23.83 -20.77 -27.98
CA HIS A 609 23.78 -19.39 -27.49
C HIS A 609 25.08 -18.89 -26.86
N ARG A 610 26.15 -19.72 -26.85
CA ARG A 610 27.46 -19.39 -26.26
C ARG A 610 27.38 -18.93 -24.79
N MET A 611 26.39 -19.43 -24.05
CA MET A 611 26.23 -19.10 -22.63
C MET A 611 27.42 -19.65 -21.82
N GLN A 612 27.87 -18.86 -20.84
CA GLN A 612 28.97 -19.22 -19.95
C GLN A 612 28.46 -19.37 -18.52
N ALA A 613 29.10 -20.23 -17.74
CA ALA A 613 28.83 -20.33 -16.33
C ALA A 613 29.34 -19.07 -15.62
N ASP A 614 28.56 -18.56 -14.68
CA ASP A 614 28.90 -17.35 -13.93
C ASP A 614 28.34 -17.43 -12.51
N THR A 615 28.95 -16.69 -11.58
CA THR A 615 28.43 -16.53 -10.23
C THR A 615 28.64 -15.11 -9.76
N VAL A 616 27.54 -14.47 -9.33
CA VAL A 616 27.57 -13.18 -8.64
C VAL A 616 27.34 -13.41 -7.15
N ARG A 617 28.22 -12.89 -6.29
CA ARG A 617 28.09 -12.96 -4.82
C ARG A 617 27.91 -11.57 -4.21
N PHE A 618 27.22 -11.51 -3.08
CA PHE A 618 26.93 -10.28 -2.36
C PHE A 618 27.31 -10.43 -0.88
N GLU A 619 27.91 -9.38 -0.33
CA GLU A 619 28.22 -9.25 1.09
C GLU A 619 27.43 -8.11 1.71
N TYR A 620 27.04 -8.26 2.97
CA TYR A 620 26.26 -7.27 3.72
C TYR A 620 26.85 -7.05 5.11
N ASP A 621 26.65 -5.85 5.67
CA ASP A 621 26.85 -5.59 7.10
C ASP A 621 25.72 -6.24 7.96
N ARG A 622 25.84 -6.23 9.28
CA ARG A 622 24.86 -6.86 10.20
C ARG A 622 23.52 -6.13 10.24
N SER A 623 23.47 -4.91 9.71
CA SER A 623 22.24 -4.14 9.54
C SER A 623 21.61 -4.34 8.15
N GLY A 624 22.22 -5.14 7.29
CA GLY A 624 21.73 -5.49 5.96
C GLY A 624 22.13 -4.54 4.83
N TRP A 625 23.13 -3.66 5.00
CA TRP A 625 23.62 -2.83 3.90
C TRP A 625 24.65 -3.57 3.06
N LEU A 626 24.53 -3.49 1.73
CA LEU A 626 25.47 -4.12 0.78
C LEU A 626 26.88 -3.52 0.90
N THR A 627 27.87 -4.35 1.21
CA THR A 627 29.29 -3.98 1.37
C THR A 627 30.15 -4.44 0.20
N ALA A 628 29.77 -5.49 -0.53
CA ALA A 628 30.47 -5.90 -1.74
C ALA A 628 29.57 -6.67 -2.72
N GLU A 629 29.90 -6.55 -4.00
CA GLU A 629 29.41 -7.40 -5.09
C GLU A 629 30.61 -8.01 -5.81
N HIS A 630 30.64 -9.33 -5.96
CA HIS A 630 31.69 -10.06 -6.67
C HIS A 630 31.13 -10.73 -7.91
N ALA A 631 31.57 -10.34 -9.10
CA ALA A 631 31.17 -10.93 -10.37
C ALA A 631 32.38 -11.50 -11.14
N GLY A 632 32.14 -12.24 -12.22
CA GLY A 632 33.21 -12.77 -13.08
C GLY A 632 34.17 -11.69 -13.64
N ASN A 633 33.71 -10.44 -13.69
CA ASN A 633 34.43 -9.30 -14.27
C ASN A 633 35.22 -8.52 -13.21
N GLY A 634 35.21 -8.97 -11.94
CA GLY A 634 35.84 -8.33 -10.79
C GLY A 634 34.82 -7.95 -9.71
N SER A 635 35.29 -7.24 -8.68
CA SER A 635 34.49 -6.91 -7.49
C SER A 635 34.25 -5.41 -7.39
N ILE A 636 33.08 -5.04 -6.86
CA ILE A 636 32.76 -3.67 -6.45
C ILE A 636 32.54 -3.70 -4.94
N CYS A 637 33.30 -2.89 -4.20
CA CYS A 637 33.20 -2.82 -2.74
C CYS A 637 32.73 -1.43 -2.30
N TYR A 638 31.96 -1.37 -1.21
CA TYR A 638 31.33 -0.15 -0.70
C TYR A 638 31.75 0.11 0.74
N GLN A 639 32.28 1.30 1.01
CA GLN A 639 32.28 1.88 2.34
C GLN A 639 31.11 2.87 2.45
N ARG A 640 30.47 2.92 3.61
CA ARG A 640 29.26 3.72 3.84
C ARG A 640 29.38 4.56 5.09
N ASP A 641 28.73 5.72 5.08
CA ASP A 641 28.54 6.53 6.29
C ASP A 641 27.47 5.94 7.22
N ALA A 642 27.23 6.59 8.36
CA ALA A 642 26.23 6.16 9.35
C ALA A 642 24.78 6.24 8.86
N LEU A 643 24.51 6.83 7.69
CA LEU A 643 23.18 6.87 7.05
C LEU A 643 23.05 5.86 5.90
N GLY A 644 24.13 5.16 5.56
CA GLY A 644 24.17 4.15 4.52
C GLY A 644 24.52 4.69 3.15
N ASN A 645 24.91 5.96 3.04
CA ASN A 645 25.35 6.54 1.78
C ASN A 645 26.73 5.95 1.40
N PRO A 646 26.94 5.46 0.17
CA PRO A 646 28.26 4.99 -0.28
C PRO A 646 29.25 6.15 -0.35
N THR A 647 30.26 6.17 0.51
CA THR A 647 31.29 7.23 0.59
C THR A 647 32.55 6.87 -0.18
N ASP A 648 32.83 5.58 -0.34
CA ASP A 648 33.94 5.06 -1.16
C ASP A 648 33.45 3.81 -1.88
N ILE A 649 33.61 3.78 -3.20
CA ILE A 649 33.29 2.65 -4.05
C ILE A 649 34.58 2.21 -4.74
N THR A 650 35.10 1.04 -4.36
CA THR A 650 36.25 0.43 -5.03
C THR A 650 35.75 -0.31 -6.29
N LEU A 651 36.23 0.09 -7.46
CA LEU A 651 35.89 -0.47 -8.76
C LEU A 651 36.71 -1.74 -9.05
N PRO A 652 36.32 -2.56 -10.06
CA PRO A 652 37.01 -3.82 -10.38
C PRO A 652 38.50 -3.68 -10.73
N ASP A 653 38.93 -2.53 -11.22
CA ASP A 653 40.31 -2.21 -11.56
C ASP A 653 41.11 -1.62 -10.38
N GLY A 654 40.49 -1.51 -9.20
CA GLY A 654 41.08 -0.95 -7.99
C GLY A 654 40.96 0.57 -7.86
N GLN A 655 40.33 1.26 -8.83
CA GLN A 655 40.08 2.70 -8.71
C GLN A 655 39.00 2.97 -7.65
N HIS A 656 39.13 4.10 -6.97
CA HIS A 656 38.22 4.53 -5.92
C HIS A 656 37.33 5.67 -6.39
N LEU A 657 36.03 5.42 -6.47
CA LEU A 657 35.02 6.45 -6.66
C LEU A 657 34.49 6.91 -5.30
N THR A 658 34.94 8.07 -4.84
CA THR A 658 34.58 8.63 -3.53
C THR A 658 33.50 9.69 -3.65
N HIS A 659 32.62 9.73 -2.66
CA HIS A 659 31.49 10.65 -2.59
C HIS A 659 31.47 11.43 -1.28
N LEU A 660 31.16 12.72 -1.38
CA LEU A 660 30.84 13.57 -0.25
C LEU A 660 29.34 13.90 -0.28
N TYR A 661 28.69 13.82 0.87
CA TYR A 661 27.27 14.15 1.02
C TYR A 661 27.07 15.27 2.03
N TYR A 662 25.96 15.97 1.91
CA TYR A 662 25.44 16.84 2.96
C TYR A 662 23.99 16.45 3.31
N GLY A 663 23.52 16.86 4.49
CA GLY A 663 22.17 16.57 4.95
C GLY A 663 21.88 15.08 4.99
N SER A 664 20.72 14.67 4.47
CA SER A 664 20.24 13.29 4.48
C SER A 664 20.71 12.45 3.28
N GLY A 665 21.84 12.81 2.64
CA GLY A 665 22.39 12.06 1.49
C GLY A 665 22.44 12.83 0.16
N HIS A 666 22.49 14.17 0.20
CA HIS A 666 22.65 14.96 -1.03
C HIS A 666 24.12 15.01 -1.48
N LEU A 667 24.42 14.39 -2.62
CA LEU A 667 25.78 14.29 -3.18
C LEU A 667 26.39 15.66 -3.50
N LEU A 668 27.40 16.09 -2.76
CA LEU A 668 28.14 17.34 -2.92
C LEU A 668 29.29 17.22 -3.93
N GLN A 669 29.97 16.07 -3.95
CA GLN A 669 31.14 15.85 -4.79
C GLN A 669 31.33 14.37 -5.12
N THR A 670 31.86 14.10 -6.30
CA THR A 670 32.38 12.80 -6.74
C THR A 670 33.84 12.95 -7.20
N ALA A 671 34.72 12.09 -6.70
CA ALA A 671 36.12 12.04 -7.09
C ALA A 671 36.55 10.61 -7.49
N LEU A 672 37.45 10.51 -8.47
CA LEU A 672 38.07 9.26 -8.91
C LEU A 672 39.54 9.29 -8.50
N ASP A 673 39.96 8.35 -7.65
CA ASP A 673 41.31 8.29 -7.06
C ASP A 673 41.74 9.63 -6.43
N GLY A 674 40.79 10.29 -5.74
CA GLY A 674 40.99 11.60 -5.11
C GLY A 674 40.96 12.80 -6.07
N LEU A 675 40.85 12.59 -7.38
CA LEU A 675 40.68 13.64 -8.37
C LEU A 675 39.20 13.96 -8.54
N THR A 676 38.78 15.18 -8.18
CA THR A 676 37.40 15.65 -8.35
C THR A 676 36.95 15.54 -9.81
N VAL A 677 35.91 14.74 -10.03
CA VAL A 677 35.27 14.54 -11.34
C VAL A 677 34.07 15.46 -11.50
N SER A 678 33.27 15.60 -10.43
CA SER A 678 32.07 16.43 -10.40
C SER A 678 31.83 17.01 -9.01
N GLU A 679 31.43 18.27 -8.98
CA GLU A 679 30.89 18.99 -7.82
C GLU A 679 29.48 19.42 -8.13
N TYR A 680 28.65 19.60 -7.11
CA TYR A 680 27.22 19.86 -7.26
C TYR A 680 26.77 20.97 -6.32
N GLU A 681 26.08 21.97 -6.85
CA GLU A 681 25.32 22.92 -6.04
C GLU A 681 23.82 22.72 -6.25
N ARG A 682 23.04 22.99 -5.19
CA ARG A 682 21.60 22.79 -5.16
C ARG A 682 20.86 24.00 -4.62
N ASP A 683 19.63 24.17 -5.08
CA ASP A 683 18.70 25.17 -4.54
C ASP A 683 18.07 24.73 -3.21
N SER A 684 17.11 25.53 -2.73
CA SER A 684 16.39 25.28 -1.48
C SER A 684 15.47 24.05 -1.54
N LEU A 685 15.18 23.51 -2.72
CA LEU A 685 14.42 22.28 -2.93
C LEU A 685 15.35 21.08 -3.22
N HIS A 686 16.66 21.26 -3.02
CA HIS A 686 17.68 20.26 -3.28
C HIS A 686 17.78 19.82 -4.75
N ARG A 687 17.33 20.65 -5.69
CA ARG A 687 17.51 20.40 -7.13
C ARG A 687 18.87 20.93 -7.58
N GLN A 688 19.54 20.19 -8.47
CA GLN A 688 20.87 20.53 -8.95
C GLN A 688 20.85 21.78 -9.84
N ILE A 689 21.42 22.89 -9.37
CA ILE A 689 21.53 24.15 -10.12
C ILE A 689 22.90 24.33 -10.78
N MET A 690 23.93 23.62 -10.31
CA MET A 690 25.25 23.60 -10.92
C MET A 690 25.86 22.20 -10.80
N ARG A 691 26.57 21.78 -11.85
CA ARG A 691 27.45 20.61 -11.83
C ARG A 691 28.74 20.86 -12.59
N THR A 692 29.88 20.49 -12.01
CA THR A 692 31.15 20.41 -12.75
C THR A 692 31.35 19.04 -13.39
N GLN A 693 32.03 18.99 -14.53
CA GLN A 693 32.46 17.77 -15.22
C GLN A 693 33.85 18.04 -15.82
N GLY A 694 34.90 17.76 -15.04
CA GLY A 694 36.25 18.20 -15.37
C GLY A 694 36.33 19.72 -15.49
N GLN A 695 36.71 20.23 -16.66
CA GLN A 695 36.83 21.67 -16.93
C GLN A 695 35.52 22.37 -17.30
N LEU A 696 34.39 21.66 -17.31
CA LEU A 696 33.09 22.21 -17.70
C LEU A 696 32.24 22.46 -16.45
N ALA A 697 31.62 23.64 -16.34
CA ALA A 697 30.58 23.91 -15.35
C ALA A 697 29.23 24.06 -16.05
N THR A 698 28.27 23.20 -15.71
CA THR A 698 26.92 23.23 -16.26
C THR A 698 25.94 23.77 -15.22
N TYR A 699 25.30 24.88 -15.57
CA TYR A 699 24.27 25.53 -14.78
C TYR A 699 22.89 25.18 -15.31
N SER A 700 21.93 24.98 -14.41
CA SER A 700 20.54 24.66 -14.72
C SER A 700 19.60 25.62 -14.01
N GLY A 701 18.48 25.94 -14.64
CA GLY A 701 17.38 26.65 -13.99
C GLY A 701 16.05 25.96 -14.24
N TYR A 702 15.11 26.16 -13.31
CA TYR A 702 13.79 25.56 -13.32
C TYR A 702 12.71 26.64 -13.46
N ASP A 703 11.58 26.30 -14.05
CA ASP A 703 10.42 27.18 -14.11
C ASP A 703 9.59 27.14 -12.82
N ASP A 704 8.44 27.81 -12.83
CA ASP A 704 7.51 27.87 -11.70
C ASP A 704 6.90 26.50 -11.35
N ASP A 705 6.84 25.57 -12.29
CA ASP A 705 6.41 24.18 -12.06
C ASP A 705 7.53 23.27 -11.56
N GLY A 706 8.75 23.78 -11.52
CA GLY A 706 9.94 23.01 -11.17
C GLY A 706 10.44 22.13 -12.30
N LEU A 707 9.99 22.36 -13.54
CA LEU A 707 10.52 21.70 -14.73
C LEU A 707 11.80 22.41 -15.18
N LEU A 708 12.75 21.64 -15.70
CA LEU A 708 14.02 22.18 -16.20
C LEU A 708 13.75 23.14 -17.36
N SER A 709 14.04 24.43 -17.21
CA SER A 709 13.74 25.47 -18.23
C SER A 709 14.94 25.83 -19.08
N TRP A 710 16.16 25.71 -18.54
CA TRP A 710 17.39 25.96 -19.31
C TRP A 710 18.60 25.24 -18.72
N GLN A 711 19.58 24.97 -19.58
CA GLN A 711 20.92 24.51 -19.22
C GLN A 711 21.99 25.29 -19.98
N ARG A 712 23.11 25.61 -19.32
CA ARG A 712 24.25 26.33 -19.90
C ARG A 712 25.55 25.73 -19.41
N SER A 713 26.44 25.36 -20.31
CA SER A 713 27.78 24.88 -19.96
C SER A 713 28.84 25.92 -20.31
N LEU A 714 29.66 26.28 -19.32
CA LEU A 714 30.78 27.21 -19.46
C LEU A 714 32.11 26.45 -19.33
N ALA A 715 33.14 26.93 -20.03
CA ALA A 715 34.49 26.41 -19.89
C ALA A 715 35.18 26.97 -18.63
N SER A 716 36.17 26.23 -18.14
CA SER A 716 37.00 26.62 -17.00
C SER A 716 37.63 28.00 -17.20
N GLY A 717 37.65 28.82 -16.13
CA GLY A 717 38.12 30.21 -16.15
C GLY A 717 37.05 31.26 -16.54
N SER A 718 35.83 30.82 -16.88
CA SER A 718 34.68 31.73 -17.05
C SER A 718 34.30 32.37 -15.70
N ALA A 719 33.74 33.59 -15.73
CA ALA A 719 33.31 34.27 -14.50
C ALA A 719 32.28 33.44 -13.71
N PRO A 720 32.36 33.40 -12.37
CA PRO A 720 31.42 32.65 -11.55
C PRO A 720 29.99 33.17 -11.76
N VAL A 721 29.05 32.25 -11.91
CA VAL A 721 27.63 32.56 -12.10
C VAL A 721 26.95 32.46 -10.75
N LEU A 722 26.23 33.52 -10.35
CA LEU A 722 25.48 33.49 -9.10
C LEU A 722 24.29 32.52 -9.19
N PRO A 723 23.91 31.86 -8.08
CA PRO A 723 22.73 31.01 -8.03
C PRO A 723 21.48 31.72 -8.59
N GLY A 724 20.74 31.05 -9.46
CA GLY A 724 19.53 31.58 -10.09
C GLY A 724 19.77 32.55 -11.26
N GLN A 725 21.01 32.96 -11.56
CA GLN A 725 21.30 33.73 -12.77
C GLN A 725 21.45 32.81 -13.98
N ARG A 726 20.81 33.19 -15.08
CA ARG A 726 20.91 32.51 -16.38
C ARG A 726 22.05 33.11 -17.21
N PRO A 727 23.13 32.36 -17.51
CA PRO A 727 24.21 32.84 -18.36
C PRO A 727 23.73 33.18 -19.78
N ALA A 728 24.37 34.18 -20.39
CA ALA A 728 24.16 34.49 -21.80
C ALA A 728 24.57 33.31 -22.68
N ARG A 729 23.85 33.08 -23.79
CA ARG A 729 24.19 32.01 -24.74
C ARG A 729 25.60 32.19 -25.35
N GLN A 730 26.00 33.44 -25.59
CA GLN A 730 27.31 33.76 -26.14
C GLN A 730 28.42 33.36 -25.17
N GLY A 731 29.38 32.56 -25.63
CA GLY A 731 30.49 32.05 -24.81
C GLY A 731 30.19 30.73 -24.08
N CYS A 732 28.96 30.20 -24.17
CA CYS A 732 28.66 28.86 -23.68
C CYS A 732 29.17 27.79 -24.66
N VAL A 733 29.72 26.69 -24.12
CA VAL A 733 30.09 25.49 -24.88
C VAL A 733 28.84 24.75 -25.33
N THR A 734 27.85 24.64 -24.44
CA THR A 734 26.50 24.14 -24.78
C THR A 734 25.45 25.04 -24.17
N SER A 735 24.32 25.20 -24.86
CA SER A 735 23.17 25.94 -24.33
C SER A 735 21.88 25.30 -24.80
N ARG A 736 20.95 25.05 -23.89
CA ARG A 736 19.62 24.49 -24.18
C ARG A 736 18.54 25.24 -23.43
N ASP A 737 17.48 25.60 -24.13
CA ASP A 737 16.25 26.09 -23.52
C ASP A 737 15.12 25.11 -23.78
N TYR A 738 14.33 24.87 -22.73
CA TYR A 738 13.23 23.93 -22.72
C TYR A 738 11.94 24.73 -22.55
N TYR A 739 11.02 24.54 -23.48
CA TYR A 739 9.70 25.16 -23.43
C TYR A 739 8.68 24.05 -23.25
N TRP A 740 8.02 24.05 -22.08
CA TRP A 740 7.01 23.06 -21.71
C TRP A 740 5.63 23.53 -22.14
N ASN A 741 4.78 22.61 -22.56
CA ASN A 741 3.37 22.90 -22.78
C ASN A 741 2.60 22.86 -21.45
N ASN A 742 1.31 23.23 -21.48
CA ASN A 742 0.46 23.24 -20.29
C ASN A 742 0.20 21.84 -19.69
N HIS A 743 0.53 20.76 -20.41
CA HIS A 743 0.45 19.38 -19.93
C HIS A 743 1.74 18.91 -19.23
N GLY A 744 2.80 19.72 -19.21
CA GLY A 744 4.10 19.34 -18.65
C GLY A 744 4.98 18.54 -19.61
N GLU A 745 4.67 18.52 -20.90
CA GLU A 745 5.49 17.88 -21.94
C GLU A 745 6.41 18.91 -22.61
N VAL A 746 7.59 18.48 -23.07
CA VAL A 746 8.54 19.36 -23.76
C VAL A 746 8.01 19.71 -25.14
N GLY A 747 7.49 20.92 -25.34
CA GLY A 747 7.05 21.40 -26.65
C GLY A 747 8.20 21.84 -27.55
N THR A 748 9.28 22.40 -27.00
CA THR A 748 10.46 22.81 -27.78
C THR A 748 11.75 22.67 -26.98
N ILE A 749 12.79 22.17 -27.62
CA ILE A 749 14.18 22.24 -27.15
C ILE A 749 14.94 23.14 -28.11
N ASP A 750 15.36 24.31 -27.66
CA ASP A 750 16.21 25.22 -28.43
C ASP A 750 17.68 25.02 -28.06
N ASP A 751 18.42 24.23 -28.84
CA ASP A 751 19.82 23.91 -28.62
C ASP A 751 20.73 24.84 -29.43
N GLY A 752 21.69 25.49 -28.76
CA GLY A 752 22.59 26.46 -29.38
C GLY A 752 23.55 25.88 -30.43
N LEU A 753 23.72 24.56 -30.50
CA LEU A 753 24.57 23.88 -31.49
C LEU A 753 23.74 23.22 -32.60
N ARG A 754 22.59 22.64 -32.25
CA ARG A 754 21.75 21.83 -33.16
C ARG A 754 20.50 22.55 -33.68
N GLY A 755 20.30 23.80 -33.25
CA GLY A 755 19.08 24.55 -33.52
C GLY A 755 17.89 24.04 -32.72
N SER A 756 16.71 24.61 -33.00
CA SER A 756 15.51 24.27 -32.25
C SER A 756 14.81 23.02 -32.80
N VAL A 757 14.30 22.18 -31.89
CA VAL A 757 13.46 21.01 -32.16
C VAL A 757 12.12 21.20 -31.46
N VAL A 758 11.05 21.10 -32.22
CA VAL A 758 9.66 21.22 -31.77
C VAL A 758 9.01 19.84 -31.76
N TYR A 759 8.30 19.56 -30.68
CA TYR A 759 7.55 18.31 -30.45
C TYR A 759 6.06 18.62 -30.35
N SER A 760 5.24 17.72 -30.85
CA SER A 760 3.78 17.76 -30.69
C SER A 760 3.27 16.47 -30.09
N TYR A 761 2.21 16.56 -29.30
CA TYR A 761 1.60 15.43 -28.58
C TYR A 761 0.09 15.40 -28.83
N ASP A 762 -0.52 14.22 -28.69
CA ASP A 762 -1.96 14.11 -28.47
C ASP A 762 -2.31 14.49 -27.01
N ARG A 763 -3.60 14.59 -26.65
CA ARG A 763 -4.01 15.03 -25.30
C ARG A 763 -3.70 14.02 -24.19
N SER A 764 -3.37 12.79 -24.56
CA SER A 764 -2.94 11.72 -23.66
C SER A 764 -1.41 11.62 -23.57
N GLY A 765 -0.68 12.53 -24.23
CA GLY A 765 0.77 12.64 -24.18
C GLY A 765 1.55 11.73 -25.13
N TYR A 766 0.91 11.15 -26.15
CA TYR A 766 1.65 10.43 -27.19
C TYR A 766 2.28 11.41 -28.18
N LEU A 767 3.58 11.24 -28.46
CA LEU A 767 4.32 12.08 -29.39
C LEU A 767 3.77 11.92 -30.82
N THR A 768 3.10 12.93 -31.36
CA THR A 768 2.50 12.90 -32.72
C THR A 768 3.40 13.48 -33.80
N GLY A 769 4.42 14.24 -33.42
CA GLY A 769 5.32 14.85 -34.38
C GLY A 769 6.59 15.42 -33.78
N ARG A 770 7.61 15.50 -34.63
CA ARG A 770 8.90 16.12 -34.33
C ARG A 770 9.39 16.87 -35.56
N SER A 771 9.86 18.10 -35.38
CA SER A 771 10.47 18.87 -36.47
C SER A 771 11.57 19.78 -35.95
N GLY A 772 12.58 20.07 -36.75
CA GLY A 772 13.65 20.99 -36.36
C GLY A 772 14.51 21.42 -37.53
N GLN A 773 15.38 22.41 -37.33
CA GLN A 773 16.22 22.94 -38.42
C GLN A 773 17.20 21.91 -39.00
N MET A 774 17.62 20.94 -38.19
CA MET A 774 18.53 19.85 -38.58
C MET A 774 17.83 18.48 -38.72
N TYR A 775 16.49 18.43 -38.63
CA TYR A 775 15.73 17.18 -38.60
C TYR A 775 14.59 17.21 -39.62
N ASP A 776 14.36 16.08 -40.30
CA ASP A 776 13.17 15.90 -41.11
C ASP A 776 11.90 16.02 -40.26
N HIS A 777 10.80 16.45 -40.89
CA HIS A 777 9.50 16.51 -40.22
C HIS A 777 8.92 15.11 -40.11
N ASP A 778 9.03 14.52 -38.93
CA ASP A 778 8.46 13.22 -38.61
C ASP A 778 7.05 13.37 -38.05
N ARG A 779 6.16 12.47 -38.48
CA ARG A 779 4.81 12.31 -37.91
C ARG A 779 4.63 10.88 -37.42
N TYR A 780 3.98 10.75 -36.28
CA TYR A 780 3.73 9.48 -35.62
C TYR A 780 2.22 9.31 -35.44
N TYR A 781 1.73 8.11 -35.73
CA TYR A 781 0.32 7.75 -35.62
C TYR A 781 0.21 6.54 -34.71
N TYR A 782 -0.82 6.51 -33.86
CA TYR A 782 -1.05 5.42 -32.93
C TYR A 782 -2.45 4.86 -33.14
N ASP A 783 -2.60 3.55 -33.00
CA ASP A 783 -3.93 2.98 -32.84
C ASP A 783 -4.47 3.20 -31.42
N LYS A 784 -5.70 2.73 -31.15
CA LYS A 784 -6.37 2.95 -29.87
C LYS A 784 -5.75 2.15 -28.72
N ALA A 785 -4.86 1.20 -28.99
CA ALA A 785 -4.09 0.48 -27.98
C ALA A 785 -2.69 1.09 -27.77
N GLY A 786 -2.34 2.16 -28.48
CA GLY A 786 -1.02 2.80 -28.40
C GLY A 786 0.06 2.11 -29.23
N ASN A 787 -0.29 1.24 -30.17
CA ASN A 787 0.69 0.70 -31.11
C ASN A 787 1.03 1.77 -32.15
N LEU A 788 2.33 1.97 -32.39
CA LEU A 788 2.82 2.87 -33.44
C LEU A 788 2.48 2.32 -34.83
N LEU A 789 1.96 3.18 -35.70
CA LEU A 789 1.54 2.86 -37.06
C LEU A 789 2.51 3.45 -38.09
N ASP A 790 2.70 2.77 -39.22
CA ASP A 790 3.49 3.23 -40.37
C ASP A 790 2.95 4.53 -40.97
N ASN A 791 1.62 4.68 -40.97
CA ASN A 791 0.91 5.85 -41.48
C ASN A 791 -0.52 5.90 -40.89
N GLU A 792 -1.16 7.06 -41.06
CA GLU A 792 -2.53 7.33 -40.57
C GLU A 792 -3.59 6.34 -41.07
N GLY A 793 -3.41 5.76 -42.25
CA GLY A 793 -4.36 4.83 -42.86
C GLY A 793 -4.19 3.36 -42.45
N GLN A 794 -3.17 3.03 -41.65
CA GLN A 794 -2.96 1.66 -41.20
C GLN A 794 -4.06 1.24 -40.20
N GLY A 795 -4.63 0.05 -40.39
CA GLY A 795 -5.56 -0.54 -39.43
C GLY A 795 -4.92 -0.89 -38.09
N ALA A 796 -5.75 -1.08 -37.06
CA ALA A 796 -5.32 -1.41 -35.71
C ALA A 796 -4.50 -2.72 -35.65
N VAL A 797 -3.44 -2.71 -34.84
CA VAL A 797 -2.59 -3.89 -34.62
C VAL A 797 -3.16 -4.68 -33.44
N MET A 798 -3.98 -5.69 -33.74
CA MET A 798 -4.72 -6.45 -32.71
C MET A 798 -3.82 -7.32 -31.82
N SER A 799 -2.70 -7.81 -32.34
CA SER A 799 -1.78 -8.69 -31.61
C SER A 799 -0.77 -7.94 -30.74
N ASN A 800 -0.72 -6.60 -30.82
CA ASN A 800 0.37 -5.76 -30.32
C ASN A 800 1.76 -6.14 -30.86
N ARG A 801 1.84 -6.97 -31.92
CA ARG A 801 3.07 -7.29 -32.64
C ARG A 801 3.15 -6.40 -33.88
N LEU A 802 3.94 -5.33 -33.81
CA LEU A 802 4.08 -4.38 -34.89
C LEU A 802 4.64 -5.06 -36.15
N PRO A 803 3.99 -4.98 -37.32
CA PRO A 803 4.53 -5.55 -38.56
C PRO A 803 5.75 -4.77 -39.10
N GLY A 804 5.91 -3.52 -38.67
CA GLY A 804 6.98 -2.61 -39.10
C GLY A 804 6.74 -1.20 -38.59
N CYS A 805 7.75 -0.34 -38.74
CA CYS A 805 7.64 1.10 -38.54
C CYS A 805 8.57 1.84 -39.53
N GLY A 806 8.00 2.65 -40.40
CA GLY A 806 8.73 3.42 -41.40
C GLY A 806 9.45 2.51 -42.41
N ARG A 807 10.79 2.55 -42.41
CA ARG A 807 11.61 1.67 -43.28
C ARG A 807 11.88 0.29 -42.67
N ASP A 808 11.62 0.13 -41.37
CA ASP A 808 11.84 -1.14 -40.69
C ASP A 808 10.64 -2.06 -40.88
N ARG A 809 10.93 -3.34 -41.10
CA ARG A 809 9.95 -4.43 -41.13
C ARG A 809 10.36 -5.46 -40.09
N TYR A 810 9.38 -5.97 -39.36
CA TYR A 810 9.58 -6.80 -38.18
C TYR A 810 9.00 -8.19 -38.40
N GLY A 811 9.80 -9.22 -38.14
CA GLY A 811 9.36 -10.60 -38.05
C GLY A 811 9.51 -11.10 -36.62
N TYR A 812 8.56 -11.93 -36.17
CA TYR A 812 8.57 -12.51 -34.83
C TYR A 812 8.49 -14.02 -34.92
N ASN A 813 9.09 -14.69 -33.95
CA ASN A 813 8.84 -16.11 -33.73
C ASN A 813 7.53 -16.35 -32.93
N GLU A 814 7.21 -17.62 -32.68
CA GLU A 814 5.96 -17.97 -32.00
C GLU A 814 5.90 -17.49 -30.53
N TRP A 815 7.04 -17.21 -29.90
CA TRP A 815 7.16 -16.69 -28.54
C TRP A 815 7.04 -15.16 -28.46
N GLY A 816 6.90 -14.49 -29.61
CA GLY A 816 6.76 -13.03 -29.69
C GLY A 816 8.10 -12.28 -29.65
N GLU A 817 9.21 -12.98 -29.81
CA GLU A 817 10.54 -12.38 -29.86
C GLU A 817 10.83 -11.93 -31.30
N LEU A 818 11.40 -10.73 -31.46
CA LEU A 818 11.72 -10.15 -32.77
C LEU A 818 12.89 -10.92 -33.40
N THR A 819 12.66 -11.64 -34.50
CA THR A 819 13.69 -12.45 -35.18
C THR A 819 14.26 -11.78 -36.43
N THR A 820 13.51 -10.86 -37.03
CA THR A 820 14.01 -10.05 -38.14
C THR A 820 13.67 -8.59 -37.95
N ARG A 821 14.63 -7.72 -38.21
CA ARG A 821 14.43 -6.27 -38.25
C ARG A 821 15.19 -5.72 -39.45
N ARG A 822 14.46 -5.28 -40.48
CA ARG A 822 15.07 -4.79 -41.73
C ARG A 822 15.95 -5.89 -42.36
N ASP A 823 17.27 -5.71 -42.37
CA ASP A 823 18.29 -6.66 -42.85
C ASP A 823 18.95 -7.46 -41.72
N GLN A 824 18.52 -7.27 -40.48
CA GLN A 824 19.07 -7.93 -39.30
C GLN A 824 18.33 -9.23 -38.99
N GLN A 825 19.08 -10.26 -38.61
CA GLN A 825 18.57 -11.48 -37.97
C GLN A 825 18.94 -11.49 -36.49
N LEU A 826 17.99 -11.85 -35.64
CA LEU A 826 18.11 -11.79 -34.19
C LEU A 826 17.77 -13.15 -33.59
N GLU A 827 18.60 -13.63 -32.67
CA GLU A 827 18.41 -14.91 -31.96
C GLU A 827 18.31 -14.69 -30.45
N TRP A 828 17.41 -15.45 -29.81
CA TRP A 828 17.07 -15.32 -28.41
C TRP A 828 17.21 -16.66 -27.70
N ASN A 829 17.69 -16.65 -26.46
CA ASN A 829 17.69 -17.85 -25.62
C ASN A 829 16.30 -18.07 -24.97
N ALA A 830 16.18 -19.12 -24.16
CA ALA A 830 14.90 -19.53 -23.57
C ALA A 830 14.43 -18.59 -22.45
N GLN A 831 15.35 -17.78 -21.92
CA GLN A 831 15.10 -16.70 -20.96
C GLN A 831 14.55 -15.43 -21.64
N GLY A 832 14.46 -15.40 -22.97
CA GLY A 832 14.05 -14.20 -23.72
C GLY A 832 15.14 -13.14 -23.79
N GLN A 833 16.41 -13.53 -23.70
CA GLN A 833 17.56 -12.63 -23.85
C GLN A 833 18.12 -12.72 -25.27
N LEU A 834 18.42 -11.58 -25.89
CA LEU A 834 19.03 -11.51 -27.22
C LEU A 834 20.48 -11.97 -27.16
N THR A 835 20.85 -13.05 -27.84
CA THR A 835 22.21 -13.63 -27.76
C THR A 835 23.05 -13.37 -29.00
N ARG A 836 22.39 -13.09 -30.14
CA ARG A 836 23.07 -12.89 -31.42
C ARG A 836 22.31 -11.92 -32.32
N VAL A 837 23.04 -11.05 -32.99
CA VAL A 837 22.53 -10.22 -34.09
C VAL A 837 23.46 -10.35 -35.29
N ILE A 838 22.89 -10.66 -36.45
CA ILE A 838 23.59 -10.70 -37.74
C ILE A 838 23.09 -9.51 -38.57
N SER A 839 23.99 -8.68 -39.08
CA SER A 839 23.68 -7.53 -39.95
C SER A 839 24.72 -7.43 -41.06
N GLY A 840 24.31 -7.70 -42.30
CA GLY A 840 25.23 -7.78 -43.45
C GLY A 840 26.35 -8.81 -43.20
N ASN A 841 27.60 -8.34 -43.19
CA ASN A 841 28.80 -9.17 -42.94
C ASN A 841 29.27 -9.15 -41.48
N THR A 842 28.46 -8.59 -40.56
CA THR A 842 28.82 -8.48 -39.14
C THR A 842 27.93 -9.36 -38.28
N GLU A 843 28.55 -9.98 -37.27
CA GLU A 843 27.90 -10.82 -36.29
C GLU A 843 28.29 -10.33 -34.89
N THR A 844 27.30 -10.04 -34.06
CA THR A 844 27.49 -9.58 -32.67
C THR A 844 26.87 -10.60 -31.72
N HIS A 845 27.63 -11.01 -30.71
CA HIS A 845 27.14 -11.88 -29.64
C HIS A 845 27.02 -11.11 -28.32
N TYR A 846 26.08 -11.54 -27.48
CA TYR A 846 25.86 -10.96 -26.16
C TYR A 846 25.95 -12.03 -25.08
N GLY A 847 26.80 -11.80 -24.08
CA GLY A 847 26.87 -12.57 -22.85
C GLY A 847 26.01 -11.95 -21.76
N TYR A 848 25.62 -12.76 -20.78
CA TYR A 848 24.88 -12.32 -19.62
C TYR A 848 25.43 -13.00 -18.36
N ASP A 849 25.54 -12.24 -17.27
CA ASP A 849 25.92 -12.78 -15.97
C ASP A 849 24.77 -13.59 -15.34
N ALA A 850 25.02 -14.11 -14.14
CA ALA A 850 24.04 -14.92 -13.42
C ALA A 850 22.73 -14.17 -13.12
N LEU A 851 22.77 -12.84 -13.01
CA LEU A 851 21.61 -11.97 -12.79
C LEU A 851 20.88 -11.60 -14.09
N GLY A 852 21.44 -11.95 -15.25
CA GLY A 852 20.90 -11.61 -16.55
C GLY A 852 21.28 -10.20 -17.02
N ARG A 853 22.30 -9.57 -16.42
CA ARG A 853 22.88 -8.31 -16.89
C ARG A 853 23.84 -8.60 -18.03
N ARG A 854 23.82 -7.78 -19.07
CA ARG A 854 24.69 -7.97 -20.24
C ARG A 854 26.14 -7.69 -19.85
N THR A 855 27.03 -8.65 -20.11
CA THR A 855 28.48 -8.60 -19.81
C THR A 855 29.33 -8.43 -21.06
#